data_AF-A0A6P0SA45-F1
#
_entry.id   AF-A0A6P0SA45-F1
#
_cell.length_a   1.000
_cell.length_b   1.000
_cell.length_c   1.000
_cell.angle_alpha   90.00
_cell.angle_beta   90.00
_cell.angle_gamma   90.00
#
_symmetry.space_group_name_H-M   'P 1'
#
loop_
_entity.id
_entity.type
_entity.pdbx_description
1 polymer ?
#
loop_
_entity_poly.entity_id
_entity_poly.type
_entity_poly.pdbx_seq_one_letter_code
_entity_poly.pdbx_strand_id
1 'polypeptide(L)'
;MMAENNLGKEALNSLTNENNPMFRKVGADLTLLYEEHKDYLETFTVLSFESDNDLLQVNNGYVVIDAVSVGNTTGNTTTLLKDLEELGLQQGSMYGSVVSGVLPIEAIDEMASLESLNFARPAYRPITNIGLTTSQADVAINAETARTEFGVDGSGVTVGALSDSYDVLGGASDDVASGDLPGIGNPFGNTATVNVLLDDLFPFNIDEGRGMLQLIHDVAPGAELAFHTAFLGQASFANGIVDLANVAGADVIVDDVIYLAEPMFQDGIIAQAVDTVVADGVSYFSSAGNNGRQSYESNFRLGLDDTANTGYRFHDFDPSDGVDIFQKFTLDDGDIILLSFQWDEPFASVGGVGSSNDLNIFVYDTDDLSGNVLASAVDFNVGGDPVEILFFQNTTGATADFHLAIGKFEPVGGPDPTLIKYVEFGQADNIEYATNSSTIYGHANAAGAEAVGAAFYQQTPAFGTDPAVLESFSSAGTTPILFDTAGNRLATPEIRPKPEIVAPDGTNTTFFPPFPGQDVEGDGFPNFFGTSAAAPHAAAVAALMLEAVPGTTPEVIYDILERTALDMDDPFTPGFDEGFDNGTGFGLIQADLAIEELLDANGSISGIKWNDLNGNGVRESDEPGLENWTIYLDQNQNGKLDTGETFTRTDAEGNYSFTDLKPDTYTVAEVVLPGWKQTFPGGSGTYTIELDPGEIVNSIDFGNQRVSPAIGDPILGTPEDDQLTIFESPVIVLAGAGNDLVDTSATSGGNRLYGGEGDDELFASTNDRLFGEAGFDILDASVGQGNNRLYGGDNGDILVAGTNDLLFGQEGNDILFAGNGDNLLTGGDDADQFWIAAAAFPSTANTITDFELDVDVLVIGGLGVTFEDIAIAQNEHDVLISTLGQDLAVLKGVQGSALDSDNFVFL
;
A
#
# COMPACT_ATOMS: atom_id res chain seq x y z
N MET A 1 12.18 48.78 0.99
CA MET A 1 12.53 50.23 0.89
C MET A 1 11.36 50.90 0.19
N MET A 2 10.62 51.86 0.78
CA MET A 2 9.42 52.42 0.12
C MET A 2 9.78 53.16 -1.18
N ALA A 3 9.43 52.59 -2.33
CA ALA A 3 9.51 53.24 -3.64
C ALA A 3 8.45 54.34 -3.74
N GLU A 4 8.83 55.47 -4.32
CA GLU A 4 7.95 56.62 -4.54
C GLU A 4 6.87 56.26 -5.58
N ASN A 5 5.64 56.10 -5.10
CA ASN A 5 4.43 55.93 -5.89
C ASN A 5 4.31 57.06 -6.94
N ASN A 6 4.12 56.71 -8.23
CA ASN A 6 3.99 57.68 -9.34
C ASN A 6 2.69 58.51 -9.29
N LEU A 7 1.80 58.23 -8.34
CA LEU A 7 0.66 59.09 -8.00
C LEU A 7 1.11 60.25 -7.11
N GLY A 8 1.28 61.43 -7.71
CA GLY A 8 1.67 62.64 -7.00
C GLY A 8 0.85 62.85 -5.70
N LYS A 9 1.51 63.32 -4.63
CA LYS A 9 1.01 63.47 -3.25
C LYS A 9 -0.38 64.16 -3.10
N GLU A 10 -0.84 64.90 -4.10
CA GLU A 10 -2.18 65.50 -4.15
C GLU A 10 -3.28 64.51 -4.61
N ALA A 11 -2.98 63.59 -5.52
CA ALA A 11 -3.90 62.54 -5.98
C ALA A 11 -4.17 61.50 -4.87
N LEU A 12 -3.10 61.06 -4.18
CA LEU A 12 -3.16 60.14 -3.04
C LEU A 12 -4.06 60.69 -1.90
N ASN A 13 -3.95 61.99 -1.59
CA ASN A 13 -4.78 62.66 -0.58
C ASN A 13 -6.26 62.80 -0.98
N SER A 14 -6.57 62.77 -2.28
CA SER A 14 -7.95 62.83 -2.77
C SER A 14 -8.63 61.47 -2.76
N LEU A 15 -7.87 60.40 -3.07
CA LEU A 15 -8.33 59.01 -3.11
C LEU A 15 -8.52 58.42 -1.71
N THR A 16 -7.64 58.76 -0.76
CA THR A 16 -7.69 58.33 0.64
C THR A 16 -8.48 59.27 1.57
N ASN A 17 -9.29 60.16 1.00
CA ASN A 17 -10.13 61.08 1.75
C ASN A 17 -11.33 60.34 2.35
N GLU A 18 -11.64 60.59 3.63
CA GLU A 18 -12.83 60.06 4.30
C GLU A 18 -14.16 60.41 3.61
N ASN A 19 -14.20 61.26 2.60
CA ASN A 19 -15.41 61.54 1.81
C ASN A 19 -15.53 60.71 0.52
N ASN A 20 -14.53 59.89 0.18
CA ASN A 20 -14.60 58.95 -0.94
C ASN A 20 -15.42 57.70 -0.51
N PRO A 21 -16.58 57.42 -1.15
CA PRO A 21 -17.44 56.31 -0.76
C PRO A 21 -16.81 54.93 -0.99
N MET A 22 -15.95 54.78 -2.02
CA MET A 22 -15.22 53.54 -2.28
C MET A 22 -14.22 53.26 -1.15
N PHE A 23 -13.35 54.23 -0.87
CA PHE A 23 -12.35 54.17 0.20
C PHE A 23 -12.93 53.79 1.57
N ARG A 24 -14.13 54.27 1.89
CA ARG A 24 -14.80 53.96 3.17
C ARG A 24 -15.16 52.48 3.34
N LYS A 25 -15.51 51.80 2.26
CA LYS A 25 -15.92 50.40 2.31
C LYS A 25 -14.77 49.45 2.02
N VAL A 26 -13.91 49.74 1.06
CA VAL A 26 -12.92 48.76 0.57
C VAL A 26 -11.47 49.11 0.97
N GLY A 27 -11.27 50.21 1.70
CA GLY A 27 -9.97 50.61 2.22
C GLY A 27 -9.04 51.27 1.18
N ALA A 28 -7.86 51.67 1.63
CA ALA A 28 -6.88 52.39 0.82
C ALA A 28 -6.33 51.53 -0.33
N ASP A 29 -5.93 50.30 -0.01
CA ASP A 29 -5.13 49.49 -0.91
C ASP A 29 -5.95 49.00 -2.10
N LEU A 30 -7.19 48.54 -1.90
CA LEU A 30 -8.08 48.18 -3.02
C LEU A 30 -8.50 49.41 -3.85
N THR A 31 -8.67 50.57 -3.21
CA THR A 31 -8.99 51.83 -3.93
C THR A 31 -7.84 52.26 -4.82
N LEU A 32 -6.59 52.12 -4.35
CA LEU A 32 -5.40 52.45 -5.11
C LEU A 32 -5.18 51.44 -6.25
N LEU A 33 -5.31 50.15 -5.95
CA LEU A 33 -5.20 49.08 -6.94
C LEU A 33 -6.20 49.23 -8.09
N TYR A 34 -7.45 49.62 -7.78
CA TYR A 34 -8.48 49.89 -8.78
C TYR A 34 -8.09 51.04 -9.73
N GLU A 35 -7.61 52.16 -9.21
CA GLU A 35 -7.22 53.31 -10.05
C GLU A 35 -5.92 53.03 -10.81
N GLU A 36 -4.98 52.30 -10.22
CA GLU A 36 -3.73 51.86 -10.88
C GLU A 36 -4.04 50.95 -12.07
N HIS A 37 -4.92 49.96 -11.89
CA HIS A 37 -5.37 49.07 -12.96
C HIS A 37 -6.14 49.82 -14.05
N LYS A 38 -6.96 50.80 -13.68
CA LYS A 38 -7.69 51.63 -14.63
C LYS A 38 -6.76 52.54 -15.44
N ASP A 39 -5.79 53.18 -14.81
CA ASP A 39 -4.75 53.97 -15.49
C ASP A 39 -3.91 53.08 -16.43
N TYR A 40 -3.64 51.83 -16.01
CA TYR A 40 -2.96 50.82 -16.82
C TYR A 40 -3.76 50.46 -18.08
N LEU A 41 -5.06 50.16 -17.97
CA LEU A 41 -5.94 49.83 -19.10
C LEU A 41 -6.12 51.01 -20.07
N GLU A 42 -6.01 52.25 -19.60
CA GLU A 42 -6.00 53.44 -20.45
C GLU A 42 -4.67 53.62 -21.22
N THR A 43 -3.58 53.02 -20.74
CA THR A 43 -2.22 53.23 -21.24
C THR A 43 -1.67 52.06 -22.07
N PHE A 44 -2.05 50.82 -21.76
CA PHE A 44 -1.51 49.59 -22.36
C PHE A 44 -2.64 48.68 -22.87
N THR A 45 -2.42 47.92 -23.94
CA THR A 45 -3.48 47.09 -24.56
C THR A 45 -3.21 45.58 -24.63
N VAL A 46 -2.01 45.08 -24.28
CA VAL A 46 -1.71 43.62 -24.26
C VAL A 46 -0.49 43.28 -23.36
N LEU A 47 -0.56 43.52 -22.06
CA LEU A 47 0.35 42.91 -21.07
C LEU A 47 -0.45 42.52 -19.82
N SER A 48 0.08 41.62 -18.98
CA SER A 48 -0.46 41.35 -17.64
C SER A 48 -0.29 42.60 -16.77
N PHE A 49 -1.32 42.94 -15.99
CA PHE A 49 -1.22 44.00 -14.99
C PHE A 49 -0.57 43.45 -13.73
N GLU A 50 0.45 44.14 -13.24
CA GLU A 50 1.09 43.92 -11.94
C GLU A 50 0.91 45.18 -11.09
N SER A 51 0.75 44.96 -9.79
CA SER A 51 0.57 46.03 -8.79
C SER A 51 1.92 46.45 -8.25
N ASP A 52 2.16 47.76 -8.09
CA ASP A 52 3.35 48.33 -7.43
C ASP A 52 3.43 48.00 -5.90
N ASN A 53 2.46 47.25 -5.37
CA ASN A 53 2.38 46.82 -3.97
C ASN A 53 2.41 45.29 -3.84
N ASP A 54 3.59 44.76 -3.50
CA ASP A 54 3.90 43.32 -3.39
C ASP A 54 3.18 42.58 -2.25
N LEU A 55 2.51 43.30 -1.34
CA LEU A 55 1.69 42.70 -0.27
C LEU A 55 0.30 42.27 -0.78
N LEU A 56 -0.10 42.72 -1.97
CA LEU A 56 -1.38 42.41 -2.58
C LEU A 56 -1.27 41.16 -3.44
N GLN A 57 -2.15 40.20 -3.23
CA GLN A 57 -2.25 39.01 -4.06
C GLN A 57 -2.99 39.35 -5.37
N VAL A 58 -2.24 39.75 -6.40
CA VAL A 58 -2.76 40.25 -7.68
C VAL A 58 -2.23 39.39 -8.82
N ASN A 59 -3.13 38.89 -9.68
CA ASN A 59 -2.76 38.14 -10.87
C ASN A 59 -3.76 38.41 -12.00
N ASN A 60 -3.27 38.70 -13.21
CA ASN A 60 -4.07 38.79 -14.44
C ASN A 60 -5.34 39.67 -14.33
N GLY A 61 -5.28 40.80 -13.61
CA GLY A 61 -6.40 41.72 -13.43
C GLY A 61 -7.39 41.31 -12.34
N TYR A 62 -7.03 40.35 -11.49
CA TYR A 62 -7.79 39.91 -10.32
C TYR A 62 -7.00 40.17 -9.03
N VAL A 63 -7.72 40.27 -7.90
CA VAL A 63 -7.15 40.43 -6.56
C VAL A 63 -7.86 39.54 -5.56
N VAL A 64 -7.13 38.94 -4.64
CA VAL A 64 -7.73 38.18 -3.53
C VAL A 64 -8.24 39.16 -2.46
N ILE A 65 -9.47 38.99 -2.01
CA ILE A 65 -10.12 39.88 -1.04
C ILE A 65 -10.62 39.15 0.21
N ASP A 66 -10.71 39.89 1.31
CA ASP A 66 -11.54 39.58 2.47
C ASP A 66 -12.69 40.60 2.53
N ALA A 67 -13.93 40.14 2.32
CA ALA A 67 -15.14 40.94 2.41
C ALA A 67 -15.99 40.54 3.61
N VAL A 68 -16.45 41.52 4.39
CA VAL A 68 -17.23 41.29 5.62
C VAL A 68 -18.67 41.71 5.43
N SER A 69 -19.61 40.84 5.77
CA SER A 69 -21.05 41.09 5.62
C SER A 69 -21.60 42.09 6.62
N VAL A 70 -22.66 42.82 6.24
CA VAL A 70 -23.45 43.64 7.16
C VAL A 70 -24.22 42.72 8.10
N GLY A 71 -23.79 42.65 9.35
CA GLY A 71 -24.30 41.70 10.34
C GLY A 71 -23.57 40.36 10.29
N ASN A 72 -23.78 39.52 11.31
CA ASN A 72 -22.99 38.31 11.57
C ASN A 72 -23.80 37.01 11.56
N THR A 73 -24.91 36.98 10.80
CA THR A 73 -25.70 35.76 10.60
C THR A 73 -25.26 35.08 9.31
N THR A 74 -25.29 33.75 9.27
CA THR A 74 -24.95 32.96 8.08
C THR A 74 -25.71 33.42 6.84
N GLY A 75 -27.00 33.77 6.98
CA GLY A 75 -27.80 34.26 5.85
C GLY A 75 -27.32 35.60 5.26
N ASN A 76 -26.74 36.49 6.08
CA ASN A 76 -26.18 37.75 5.58
C ASN A 76 -24.86 37.50 4.83
N THR A 77 -24.02 36.60 5.34
CA THR A 77 -22.77 36.21 4.69
C THR A 77 -23.02 35.45 3.39
N THR A 78 -24.01 34.55 3.34
CA THR A 78 -24.43 33.88 2.09
C THR A 78 -24.94 34.88 1.05
N THR A 79 -25.65 35.94 1.49
CA THR A 79 -26.09 37.01 0.59
C THR A 79 -24.88 37.79 0.05
N LEU A 80 -23.91 38.13 0.90
CA LEU A 80 -22.68 38.80 0.46
C LEU A 80 -21.87 37.94 -0.52
N LEU A 81 -21.70 36.64 -0.25
CA LEU A 81 -20.99 35.73 -1.16
C LEU A 81 -21.66 35.72 -2.53
N LYS A 82 -22.97 35.56 -2.57
CA LYS A 82 -23.73 35.57 -3.82
C LYS A 82 -23.61 36.91 -4.57
N ASP A 83 -23.72 38.03 -3.86
CA ASP A 83 -23.58 39.35 -4.47
C ASP A 83 -22.17 39.55 -5.07
N LEU A 84 -21.12 39.02 -4.43
CA LEU A 84 -19.75 39.07 -4.94
C LEU A 84 -19.53 38.12 -6.13
N GLU A 85 -20.11 36.91 -6.11
CA GLU A 85 -20.11 35.99 -7.26
C GLU A 85 -20.80 36.60 -8.48
N GLU A 86 -21.89 37.36 -8.28
CA GLU A 86 -22.56 38.12 -9.35
C GLU A 86 -21.65 39.23 -9.94
N LEU A 87 -20.69 39.74 -9.15
CA LEU A 87 -19.64 40.66 -9.60
C LEU A 87 -18.40 39.95 -10.19
N GLY A 88 -18.44 38.61 -10.29
CA GLY A 88 -17.39 37.81 -10.89
C GLY A 88 -16.34 37.28 -9.91
N LEU A 89 -16.61 37.29 -8.60
CA LEU A 89 -15.78 36.61 -7.60
C LEU A 89 -15.66 35.12 -7.95
N GLN A 90 -14.42 34.65 -8.08
CA GLN A 90 -14.08 33.25 -8.29
C GLN A 90 -13.58 32.65 -6.99
N GLN A 91 -13.75 31.33 -6.83
CA GLN A 91 -13.28 30.58 -5.65
C GLN A 91 -13.80 31.19 -4.33
N GLY A 92 -15.05 31.67 -4.34
CA GLY A 92 -15.66 32.30 -3.19
C GLY A 92 -15.89 31.30 -2.06
N SER A 93 -15.35 31.60 -0.88
CA SER A 93 -15.58 30.85 0.36
C SER A 93 -16.14 31.77 1.44
N MET A 94 -16.93 31.23 2.37
CA MET A 94 -17.46 32.01 3.48
C MET A 94 -17.31 31.28 4.82
N TYR A 95 -16.89 32.04 5.85
CA TYR A 95 -16.82 31.56 7.22
C TYR A 95 -17.21 32.69 8.19
N GLY A 96 -18.16 32.40 9.09
CA GLY A 96 -18.72 33.42 9.97
C GLY A 96 -19.35 34.58 9.19
N SER A 97 -18.82 35.79 9.35
CA SER A 97 -19.25 37.01 8.62
C SER A 97 -18.31 37.41 7.48
N VAL A 98 -17.34 36.57 7.13
CA VAL A 98 -16.30 36.86 6.14
C VAL A 98 -16.54 36.02 4.90
N VAL A 99 -16.33 36.63 3.74
CA VAL A 99 -16.28 36.03 2.42
C VAL A 99 -14.92 36.34 1.83
N SER A 100 -14.19 35.32 1.39
CA SER A 100 -12.91 35.50 0.70
C SER A 100 -12.97 34.87 -0.69
N GLY A 101 -12.16 35.36 -1.61
CA GLY A 101 -12.11 34.86 -2.99
C GLY A 101 -11.39 35.82 -3.93
N VAL A 102 -11.30 35.43 -5.20
CA VAL A 102 -10.56 36.14 -6.24
C VAL A 102 -11.53 37.06 -7.00
N LEU A 103 -11.44 38.37 -6.79
CA LEU A 103 -12.34 39.35 -7.40
C LEU A 103 -11.66 40.06 -8.58
N PRO A 104 -12.35 40.28 -9.72
CA PRO A 104 -11.85 41.18 -10.76
C PRO A 104 -11.55 42.56 -10.18
N ILE A 105 -10.37 43.13 -10.47
CA ILE A 105 -9.98 44.45 -9.95
C ILE A 105 -10.99 45.52 -10.40
N GLU A 106 -11.52 45.42 -11.62
CA GLU A 106 -12.55 46.32 -12.15
C GLU A 106 -13.86 46.30 -11.35
N ALA A 107 -14.15 45.23 -10.60
CA ALA A 107 -15.37 45.08 -9.82
C ALA A 107 -15.29 45.74 -8.43
N ILE A 108 -14.13 46.28 -8.03
CA ILE A 108 -13.92 46.88 -6.70
C ILE A 108 -14.85 48.08 -6.44
N ASP A 109 -15.12 48.90 -7.46
CA ASP A 109 -16.08 50.02 -7.39
C ASP A 109 -17.50 49.53 -7.06
N GLU A 110 -17.97 48.56 -7.84
CA GLU A 110 -19.32 48.02 -7.71
C GLU A 110 -19.48 47.25 -6.39
N MET A 111 -18.45 46.51 -5.97
CA MET A 111 -18.37 45.88 -4.65
C MET A 111 -18.55 46.91 -3.53
N ALA A 112 -17.90 48.07 -3.62
CA ALA A 112 -18.03 49.13 -2.61
C ALA A 112 -19.47 49.69 -2.49
N SER A 113 -20.32 49.46 -3.49
CA SER A 113 -21.71 49.89 -3.52
C SER A 113 -22.70 48.84 -2.97
N LEU A 114 -22.26 47.60 -2.71
CA LEU A 114 -23.13 46.52 -2.22
C LEU A 114 -23.72 46.85 -0.84
N GLU A 115 -25.04 46.68 -0.67
CA GLU A 115 -25.71 46.83 0.63
C GLU A 115 -25.36 45.71 1.61
N SER A 116 -25.03 44.53 1.09
CA SER A 116 -24.59 43.35 1.86
C SER A 116 -23.16 43.50 2.41
N LEU A 117 -22.34 44.38 1.82
CA LEU A 117 -20.96 44.62 2.23
C LEU A 117 -20.87 45.65 3.36
N ASN A 118 -20.28 45.24 4.48
CA ASN A 118 -19.89 46.14 5.56
C ASN A 118 -18.57 46.83 5.21
N PHE A 119 -17.51 46.05 5.02
CA PHE A 119 -16.23 46.49 4.49
C PHE A 119 -15.52 45.35 3.76
N ALA A 120 -14.59 45.68 2.88
CA ALA A 120 -13.65 44.75 2.27
C ALA A 120 -12.22 45.27 2.42
N ARG A 121 -11.26 44.39 2.26
CA ARG A 121 -9.82 44.67 2.19
C ARG A 121 -9.16 43.63 1.27
N PRO A 122 -7.93 43.85 0.80
CA PRO A 122 -7.18 42.77 0.19
C PRO A 122 -6.96 41.65 1.22
N ALA A 123 -6.99 40.40 0.78
CA ALA A 123 -6.33 39.34 1.51
C ALA A 123 -4.83 39.55 1.28
N TYR A 124 -4.16 40.14 2.27
CA TYR A 124 -2.72 40.33 2.20
C TYR A 124 -2.03 38.97 2.12
N ARG A 125 -0.89 38.88 1.42
CA ARG A 125 -0.06 37.67 1.46
C ARG A 125 0.18 37.26 2.92
N PRO A 126 -0.05 35.99 3.31
CA PRO A 126 0.43 35.49 4.59
C PRO A 126 1.96 35.66 4.65
N ILE A 127 2.48 35.95 5.84
CA ILE A 127 3.93 36.13 6.05
C ILE A 127 4.39 34.94 6.87
N THR A 128 5.01 33.94 6.24
CA THR A 128 5.86 32.96 6.91
C THR A 128 7.30 33.44 6.76
N ASN A 129 7.71 34.40 7.61
CA ASN A 129 9.10 34.84 7.61
C ASN A 129 9.95 33.80 8.33
N ILE A 130 10.87 33.21 7.61
CA ILE A 130 11.98 32.42 8.11
C ILE A 130 13.19 33.20 7.61
N GLY A 131 14.02 33.68 8.53
CA GLY A 131 15.31 34.25 8.17
C GLY A 131 15.43 35.60 7.45
N LEU A 132 16.66 35.85 6.98
CA LEU A 132 17.07 36.95 6.11
C LEU A 132 16.72 36.69 4.65
N THR A 133 16.61 35.42 4.25
CA THR A 133 16.17 34.98 2.92
C THR A 133 15.23 33.79 3.07
N THR A 134 14.49 33.49 2.01
CA THR A 134 13.67 32.27 1.91
C THR A 134 14.02 31.57 0.61
N SER A 135 14.18 30.26 0.66
CA SER A 135 14.38 29.42 -0.51
C SER A 135 13.20 29.55 -1.47
N GLN A 136 13.49 29.82 -2.74
CA GLN A 136 12.49 29.88 -3.81
C GLN A 136 11.82 28.53 -4.07
N ALA A 137 12.36 27.43 -3.53
CA ALA A 137 11.72 26.12 -3.56
C ALA A 137 10.35 26.17 -2.85
N ASP A 138 10.21 27.01 -1.82
CA ASP A 138 8.96 27.18 -1.08
C ASP A 138 7.77 27.52 -2.00
N VAL A 139 8.05 28.30 -3.04
CA VAL A 139 7.10 28.65 -4.10
C VAL A 139 7.07 27.58 -5.21
N ALA A 140 8.23 27.05 -5.61
CA ALA A 140 8.32 26.09 -6.71
C ALA A 140 7.59 24.76 -6.45
N ILE A 141 7.50 24.33 -5.18
CA ILE A 141 6.78 23.12 -4.75
C ILE A 141 5.49 23.42 -4.00
N ASN A 142 5.00 24.66 -4.03
CA ASN A 142 3.81 25.12 -3.30
C ASN A 142 3.80 24.78 -1.80
N ALA A 143 4.96 24.77 -1.13
CA ALA A 143 5.03 24.49 0.29
C ALA A 143 4.36 25.58 1.15
N GLU A 144 4.39 26.85 0.72
CA GLU A 144 3.62 27.92 1.38
C GLU A 144 2.11 27.62 1.40
N THR A 145 1.56 27.13 0.28
CA THR A 145 0.17 26.71 0.16
C THR A 145 -0.12 25.56 1.11
N ALA A 146 0.74 24.52 1.11
CA ALA A 146 0.62 23.38 1.99
C ALA A 146 0.55 23.78 3.47
N ARG A 147 1.48 24.65 3.92
CA ARG A 147 1.50 25.16 5.30
C ARG A 147 0.25 25.98 5.63
N THR A 148 -0.20 26.81 4.69
CA THR A 148 -1.35 27.70 4.92
C THR A 148 -2.69 26.95 4.93
N GLU A 149 -2.87 25.98 4.04
CA GLU A 149 -4.14 25.25 3.88
C GLU A 149 -4.29 24.13 4.90
N PHE A 150 -3.22 23.38 5.19
CA PHE A 150 -3.26 22.23 6.09
C PHE A 150 -2.80 22.57 7.52
N GLY A 151 -2.25 23.77 7.73
CA GLY A 151 -1.82 24.22 9.06
C GLY A 151 -0.59 23.47 9.59
N VAL A 152 0.25 22.98 8.68
CA VAL A 152 1.51 22.29 8.98
C VAL A 152 2.69 23.24 8.85
N ASP A 153 3.77 22.98 9.57
CA ASP A 153 5.06 23.65 9.47
C ASP A 153 6.27 22.73 9.75
N GLY A 154 6.06 21.42 9.92
CA GLY A 154 7.03 20.41 10.31
C GLY A 154 7.06 20.14 11.82
N SER A 155 6.17 20.77 12.60
CA SER A 155 6.15 20.65 14.07
C SER A 155 6.01 19.20 14.54
N GLY A 156 6.89 18.79 15.44
CA GLY A 156 6.88 17.43 16.02
C GLY A 156 7.60 16.38 15.18
N VAL A 157 8.19 16.77 14.05
CA VAL A 157 9.02 15.93 13.19
C VAL A 157 10.49 16.34 13.33
N THR A 158 11.39 15.36 13.36
CA THR A 158 12.84 15.59 13.34
C THR A 158 13.44 15.25 11.98
N VAL A 159 14.13 16.20 11.36
CA VAL A 159 14.86 16.00 10.09
C VAL A 159 16.36 15.99 10.35
N GLY A 160 17.02 14.88 10.02
CA GLY A 160 18.47 14.71 10.12
C GLY A 160 19.16 14.91 8.77
N ALA A 161 20.21 15.74 8.72
CA ALA A 161 21.01 15.94 7.52
C ALA A 161 22.43 15.35 7.64
N LEU A 162 22.90 14.76 6.54
CA LEU A 162 24.25 14.23 6.36
C LEU A 162 24.97 14.95 5.21
N SER A 163 26.04 15.68 5.53
CA SER A 163 26.84 16.44 4.54
C SER A 163 28.26 16.70 5.07
N ASP A 164 28.97 17.73 4.60
CA ASP A 164 30.36 18.02 4.94
C ASP A 164 30.56 18.51 6.40
N SER A 165 29.99 19.64 6.77
CA SER A 165 30.06 20.26 8.09
C SER A 165 28.87 21.18 8.36
N TYR A 166 28.73 21.57 9.62
CA TYR A 166 27.67 22.46 10.08
C TYR A 166 28.19 23.85 10.49
N ASP A 167 29.21 23.95 11.35
CA ASP A 167 29.64 25.27 11.85
C ASP A 167 31.17 25.39 11.93
N VAL A 168 31.88 24.78 10.98
CA VAL A 168 33.36 24.86 10.88
C VAL A 168 33.80 26.27 10.51
N LEU A 169 33.07 26.97 9.65
CA LEU A 169 33.35 28.37 9.30
C LEU A 169 32.88 29.33 10.39
N GLY A 170 32.04 28.86 11.33
CA GLY A 170 31.22 29.72 12.17
C GLY A 170 30.08 30.36 11.38
N GLY A 171 29.10 30.94 12.06
CA GLY A 171 27.96 31.64 11.44
C GLY A 171 26.60 31.06 11.82
N ALA A 172 26.51 29.83 12.33
CA ALA A 172 25.24 29.23 12.71
C ALA A 172 24.49 30.06 13.76
N SER A 173 25.20 30.73 14.67
CA SER A 173 24.57 31.63 15.63
C SER A 173 23.97 32.89 14.99
N ASP A 174 24.56 33.36 13.89
CA ASP A 174 24.04 34.50 13.13
C ASP A 174 22.80 34.09 12.35
N ASP A 175 22.79 32.89 11.74
CA ASP A 175 21.63 32.30 11.06
C ASP A 175 20.46 32.05 12.03
N VAL A 176 20.74 31.61 13.27
CA VAL A 176 19.73 31.56 14.34
C VAL A 176 19.22 32.96 14.67
N ALA A 177 20.09 33.97 14.73
CA ALA A 177 19.68 35.32 15.10
C ALA A 177 18.86 36.03 14.00
N SER A 178 19.08 35.69 12.73
CA SER A 178 18.25 36.12 11.61
C SER A 178 16.97 35.31 11.46
N GLY A 179 17.00 34.05 11.89
CA GLY A 179 15.90 33.11 11.83
C GLY A 179 15.94 32.13 10.66
N ASP A 180 17.07 32.03 9.95
CA ASP A 180 17.32 31.07 8.86
C ASP A 180 17.68 29.68 9.42
N LEU A 181 17.97 29.59 10.73
CA LEU A 181 18.09 28.32 11.46
C LEU A 181 17.30 28.34 12.77
N PRO A 182 16.83 27.18 13.25
CA PRO A 182 16.20 27.07 14.55
C PRO A 182 17.25 27.12 15.68
N GLY A 183 16.90 27.77 16.78
CA GLY A 183 17.75 27.82 17.96
C GLY A 183 17.40 28.92 18.95
N ILE A 184 18.08 28.90 20.11
CA ILE A 184 17.86 29.90 21.16
C ILE A 184 18.17 31.31 20.63
N GLY A 185 17.13 32.12 20.47
CA GLY A 185 17.24 33.48 19.95
C GLY A 185 16.62 33.68 18.57
N ASN A 186 16.13 32.61 17.93
CA ASN A 186 15.37 32.71 16.69
C ASN A 186 14.16 33.66 16.85
N PRO A 187 14.03 34.68 15.98
CA PRO A 187 13.03 35.73 16.13
C PRO A 187 11.59 35.27 15.86
N PHE A 188 11.40 34.10 15.24
CA PHE A 188 10.10 33.56 14.84
C PHE A 188 9.55 32.51 15.82
N GLY A 189 10.34 32.12 16.82
CA GLY A 189 9.91 31.20 17.89
C GLY A 189 10.40 29.76 17.72
N ASN A 190 11.11 29.46 16.62
CA ASN A 190 11.72 28.16 16.35
C ASN A 190 12.97 27.99 17.22
N THR A 191 12.78 27.70 18.50
CA THR A 191 13.83 27.78 19.52
C THR A 191 14.59 26.48 19.78
N ALA A 192 14.21 25.39 19.11
CA ALA A 192 14.93 24.12 19.16
C ALA A 192 16.32 24.30 18.53
N THR A 193 17.38 24.03 19.29
CA THR A 193 18.74 24.11 18.73
C THR A 193 19.01 22.91 17.85
N VAL A 194 19.62 23.12 16.68
CA VAL A 194 20.11 22.03 15.82
C VAL A 194 20.93 21.02 16.63
N ASN A 195 20.51 19.76 16.61
CA ASN A 195 21.17 18.66 17.31
C ASN A 195 22.33 18.10 16.50
N VAL A 196 23.51 18.70 16.68
CA VAL A 196 24.74 18.26 16.00
C VAL A 196 25.32 17.04 16.72
N LEU A 197 25.14 15.85 16.15
CA LEU A 197 25.69 14.60 16.67
C LEU A 197 27.19 14.49 16.39
N LEU A 198 27.59 14.83 15.17
CA LEU A 198 28.98 14.87 14.75
C LEU A 198 29.19 15.95 13.68
N ASP A 199 30.13 16.85 13.93
CA ASP A 199 30.59 17.82 12.94
C ASP A 199 31.99 17.42 12.48
N ASP A 200 32.31 17.66 11.21
CA ASP A 200 33.67 17.48 10.73
C ASP A 200 34.55 18.64 11.22
N LEU A 201 35.84 18.38 11.42
CA LEU A 201 36.80 19.37 11.91
C LEU A 201 37.92 19.63 10.88
N PHE A 202 37.76 19.14 9.64
CA PHE A 202 38.71 19.43 8.57
C PHE A 202 38.57 20.86 8.03
N PRO A 203 39.68 21.60 7.85
CA PRO A 203 39.67 23.05 7.56
C PRO A 203 39.31 23.40 6.11
N PHE A 204 38.87 22.42 5.31
CA PHE A 204 38.49 22.60 3.92
C PHE A 204 36.98 22.48 3.69
N ASN A 205 36.21 22.11 4.72
CA ASN A 205 34.76 22.02 4.64
C ASN A 205 34.15 23.43 4.69
N ILE A 206 33.01 23.57 4.02
CA ILE A 206 32.42 24.84 3.64
C ILE A 206 31.03 25.05 4.25
N ASP A 207 30.67 24.21 5.22
CA ASP A 207 29.38 24.19 5.90
C ASP A 207 28.19 23.97 4.94
N GLU A 208 28.36 23.16 3.88
CA GLU A 208 27.28 22.76 2.96
C GLU A 208 26.10 22.15 3.72
N GLY A 209 26.38 21.34 4.73
CA GLY A 209 25.37 20.78 5.63
C GLY A 209 24.53 21.83 6.37
N ARG A 210 25.12 22.98 6.75
CA ARG A 210 24.34 24.09 7.30
C ARG A 210 23.49 24.76 6.23
N GLY A 211 23.98 24.88 5.00
CA GLY A 211 23.19 25.31 3.85
C GLY A 211 21.96 24.44 3.66
N MET A 212 22.11 23.11 3.66
CA MET A 212 20.99 22.17 3.57
C MET A 212 19.97 22.36 4.70
N LEU A 213 20.44 22.56 5.94
CA LEU A 213 19.55 22.79 7.08
C LEU A 213 18.77 24.10 6.98
N GLN A 214 19.31 25.14 6.35
CA GLN A 214 18.53 26.36 6.03
C GLN A 214 17.43 26.06 5.01
N LEU A 215 17.73 25.30 3.96
CA LEU A 215 16.74 24.90 2.96
C LEU A 215 15.59 24.09 3.57
N ILE A 216 15.91 23.17 4.49
CA ILE A 216 14.89 22.42 5.24
C ILE A 216 14.08 23.36 6.13
N HIS A 217 14.75 24.27 6.84
CA HIS A 217 14.08 25.20 7.75
C HIS A 217 13.12 26.15 7.02
N ASP A 218 13.45 26.55 5.79
CA ASP A 218 12.60 27.43 4.97
C ASP A 218 11.29 26.77 4.55
N VAL A 219 11.31 25.46 4.26
CA VAL A 219 10.11 24.70 3.87
C VAL A 219 9.35 24.17 5.09
N ALA A 220 10.06 23.70 6.11
CA ALA A 220 9.52 23.09 7.34
C ALA A 220 10.10 23.78 8.60
N PRO A 221 9.70 25.02 8.91
CA PRO A 221 10.29 25.81 9.99
C PRO A 221 10.04 25.28 11.41
N GLY A 222 8.99 24.50 11.60
CA GLY A 222 8.65 23.84 12.87
C GLY A 222 9.43 22.56 13.14
N ALA A 223 10.12 22.00 12.14
CA ALA A 223 10.89 20.77 12.29
C ALA A 223 12.07 20.95 13.24
N GLU A 224 12.31 19.94 14.08
CA GLU A 224 13.58 19.83 14.80
C GLU A 224 14.66 19.34 13.83
N LEU A 225 15.84 19.94 13.89
CA LEU A 225 16.92 19.62 12.95
C LEU A 225 18.07 18.90 13.66
N ALA A 226 18.63 17.90 13.01
CA ALA A 226 19.82 17.19 13.47
C ALA A 226 20.88 17.12 12.36
N PHE A 227 22.15 17.03 12.76
CA PHE A 227 23.26 16.97 11.81
C PHE A 227 24.28 15.89 12.17
N HIS A 228 24.79 15.23 11.15
CA HIS A 228 25.95 14.36 11.24
C HIS A 228 26.82 14.52 9.99
N THR A 229 28.15 14.60 10.10
CA THR A 229 29.02 14.62 8.90
C THR A 229 29.07 13.25 8.20
N ALA A 230 29.04 13.24 6.88
CA ALA A 230 29.24 12.05 6.05
C ALA A 230 30.71 11.87 5.59
N PHE A 231 31.62 12.81 5.90
CA PHE A 231 32.94 12.91 5.27
C PHE A 231 34.08 12.10 5.94
N LEU A 232 33.79 11.35 7.01
CA LEU A 232 34.79 10.57 7.75
C LEU A 232 34.94 9.10 7.28
N GLY A 233 34.47 8.79 6.07
CA GLY A 233 34.49 7.47 5.43
C GLY A 233 33.13 6.76 5.44
N GLN A 234 32.95 5.78 4.55
CA GLN A 234 31.68 5.06 4.36
C GLN A 234 31.10 4.46 5.65
N ALA A 235 31.94 3.90 6.53
CA ALA A 235 31.49 3.36 7.81
C ALA A 235 31.01 4.44 8.79
N SER A 236 31.62 5.64 8.75
CA SER A 236 31.14 6.76 9.55
C SER A 236 29.83 7.31 9.03
N PHE A 237 29.66 7.35 7.70
CA PHE A 237 28.39 7.73 7.07
C PHE A 237 27.29 6.73 7.44
N ALA A 238 27.51 5.43 7.26
CA ALA A 238 26.55 4.39 7.65
C ALA A 238 26.15 4.48 9.15
N ASN A 239 27.11 4.70 10.05
CA ASN A 239 26.79 4.93 11.47
C ASN A 239 26.06 6.25 11.70
N GLY A 240 26.36 7.30 10.94
CA GLY A 240 25.68 8.59 11.00
C GLY A 240 24.19 8.48 10.66
N ILE A 241 23.84 7.68 9.65
CA ILE A 241 22.44 7.35 9.31
C ILE A 241 21.75 6.70 10.51
N VAL A 242 22.37 5.66 11.09
CA VAL A 242 21.83 4.94 12.25
C VAL A 242 21.74 5.83 13.49
N ASP A 243 22.72 6.71 13.72
CA ASP A 243 22.76 7.63 14.85
C ASP A 243 21.74 8.76 14.72
N LEU A 244 21.50 9.30 13.51
CA LEU A 244 20.41 10.25 13.29
C LEU A 244 19.05 9.61 13.63
N ALA A 245 18.78 8.40 13.15
CA ALA A 245 17.55 7.67 13.49
C ALA A 245 17.45 7.39 15.00
N ASN A 246 18.47 6.78 15.61
CA ASN A 246 18.35 6.20 16.96
C ASN A 246 18.76 7.14 18.10
N VAL A 247 19.63 8.11 17.85
CA VAL A 247 20.16 9.03 18.86
C VAL A 247 19.50 10.40 18.76
N ALA A 248 19.35 10.95 17.55
CA ALA A 248 18.60 12.18 17.35
C ALA A 248 17.08 11.94 17.29
N GLY A 249 16.63 10.73 16.95
CA GLY A 249 15.21 10.45 16.78
C GLY A 249 14.66 11.02 15.47
N ALA A 250 15.48 11.06 14.42
CA ALA A 250 15.08 11.54 13.11
C ALA A 250 13.95 10.67 12.52
N ASP A 251 12.88 11.32 12.08
CA ASP A 251 11.78 10.71 11.33
C ASP A 251 12.04 10.78 9.81
N VAL A 252 12.81 11.78 9.39
CA VAL A 252 13.31 11.97 8.02
C VAL A 252 14.81 12.17 8.05
N ILE A 253 15.54 11.50 7.16
CA ILE A 253 16.98 11.68 6.96
C ILE A 253 17.24 12.08 5.52
N VAL A 254 18.20 12.99 5.31
CA VAL A 254 18.64 13.41 3.98
C VAL A 254 20.15 13.52 3.86
N ASP A 255 20.70 13.15 2.72
CA ASP A 255 22.12 13.32 2.39
C ASP A 255 22.36 13.94 1.00
N ASP A 256 23.57 14.46 0.82
CA ASP A 256 24.09 15.01 -0.44
C ASP A 256 25.43 14.40 -0.90
N VAL A 257 25.84 13.24 -0.36
CA VAL A 257 27.22 12.75 -0.46
C VAL A 257 27.30 11.43 -1.18
N ILE A 258 28.10 11.34 -2.23
CA ILE A 258 28.49 10.06 -2.84
C ILE A 258 29.92 9.64 -2.45
N TYR A 259 30.13 8.36 -2.14
CA TYR A 259 31.47 7.78 -2.10
C TYR A 259 31.80 7.08 -3.42
N LEU A 260 32.90 7.50 -4.07
CA LEU A 260 33.32 6.95 -5.35
C LEU A 260 33.43 5.41 -5.35
N ALA A 261 33.89 4.83 -4.25
CA ALA A 261 34.10 3.39 -4.10
C ALA A 261 32.91 2.63 -3.50
N GLU A 262 31.71 3.22 -3.45
CA GLU A 262 30.51 2.43 -3.18
C GLU A 262 30.22 1.44 -4.30
N PRO A 263 29.73 0.23 -3.99
CA PRO A 263 29.49 -0.75 -5.04
C PRO A 263 28.36 -0.31 -5.98
N MET A 264 28.59 -0.47 -7.28
CA MET A 264 27.59 -0.19 -8.32
C MET A 264 26.56 -1.31 -8.45
N PHE A 265 26.98 -2.55 -8.24
CA PHE A 265 26.20 -3.76 -8.56
C PHE A 265 25.77 -4.58 -7.33
N GLN A 266 25.97 -4.04 -6.13
CA GLN A 266 25.69 -4.68 -4.84
C GLN A 266 25.36 -3.60 -3.81
N ASP A 267 24.46 -3.86 -2.86
CA ASP A 267 24.21 -2.88 -1.80
C ASP A 267 25.39 -2.80 -0.82
N GLY A 268 26.07 -1.65 -0.84
CA GLY A 268 27.14 -1.31 0.10
C GLY A 268 26.67 -1.10 1.54
N ILE A 269 27.61 -0.86 2.45
CA ILE A 269 27.27 -0.68 3.88
C ILE A 269 26.42 0.57 4.17
N ILE A 270 26.50 1.60 3.31
CA ILE A 270 25.67 2.81 3.44
C ILE A 270 24.24 2.48 2.98
N ALA A 271 24.07 1.86 1.81
CA ALA A 271 22.77 1.38 1.33
C ALA A 271 22.08 0.47 2.36
N GLN A 272 22.83 -0.46 2.98
CA GLN A 272 22.29 -1.31 4.04
C GLN A 272 21.85 -0.53 5.29
N ALA A 273 22.55 0.56 5.63
CA ALA A 273 22.14 1.43 6.74
C ALA A 273 20.87 2.20 6.40
N VAL A 274 20.73 2.68 5.16
CA VAL A 274 19.49 3.28 4.64
C VAL A 274 18.34 2.28 4.76
N ASP A 275 18.48 1.10 4.17
CA ASP A 275 17.41 0.08 4.18
C ASP A 275 17.04 -0.33 5.62
N THR A 276 18.00 -0.31 6.54
CA THR A 276 17.76 -0.60 7.97
C THR A 276 16.87 0.46 8.61
N VAL A 277 17.18 1.76 8.46
CA VAL A 277 16.39 2.82 9.11
C VAL A 277 15.03 3.00 8.45
N VAL A 278 14.93 2.77 7.14
CA VAL A 278 13.66 2.81 6.40
C VAL A 278 12.74 1.67 6.84
N ALA A 279 13.28 0.46 7.05
CA ALA A 279 12.54 -0.64 7.64
C ALA A 279 12.06 -0.36 9.08
N ASP A 280 12.74 0.53 9.80
CA ASP A 280 12.36 1.00 11.13
C ASP A 280 11.40 2.22 11.09
N GLY A 281 10.97 2.65 9.91
CA GLY A 281 9.97 3.71 9.70
C GLY A 281 10.52 5.11 9.44
N VAL A 282 11.82 5.28 9.25
CA VAL A 282 12.46 6.58 8.97
C VAL A 282 12.53 6.80 7.46
N SER A 283 11.97 7.90 6.96
CA SER A 283 12.08 8.23 5.53
C SER A 283 13.49 8.70 5.21
N TYR A 284 14.05 8.27 4.07
CA TYR A 284 15.41 8.55 3.68
C TYR A 284 15.50 9.10 2.26
N PHE A 285 16.02 10.31 2.12
CA PHE A 285 16.22 10.99 0.84
C PHE A 285 17.72 11.11 0.53
N SER A 286 18.12 10.84 -0.71
CA SER A 286 19.51 11.00 -1.14
C SER A 286 19.57 11.84 -2.41
N SER A 287 20.56 12.71 -2.52
CA SER A 287 20.81 13.41 -3.77
C SER A 287 21.14 12.40 -4.88
N ALA A 288 20.54 12.53 -6.07
CA ALA A 288 20.82 11.61 -7.18
C ALA A 288 22.28 11.70 -7.68
N GLY A 289 22.94 12.84 -7.45
CA GLY A 289 24.27 13.16 -7.92
C GLY A 289 24.27 14.05 -9.16
N ASN A 290 25.44 14.61 -9.49
CA ASN A 290 25.60 15.66 -10.49
C ASN A 290 26.40 15.21 -11.72
N ASN A 291 26.26 13.95 -12.12
CA ASN A 291 27.04 13.34 -13.20
C ASN A 291 26.23 13.12 -14.49
N GLY A 292 24.96 13.53 -14.53
CA GLY A 292 24.08 13.42 -15.70
C GLY A 292 24.04 11.99 -16.25
N ARG A 293 24.64 11.81 -17.43
CA ARG A 293 24.87 10.50 -18.05
C ARG A 293 26.36 10.29 -18.38
N GLN A 294 27.28 10.92 -17.67
CA GLN A 294 28.73 10.84 -17.91
C GLN A 294 29.28 9.47 -17.49
N SER A 295 29.09 8.47 -18.36
CA SER A 295 29.43 7.08 -18.04
C SER A 295 29.76 6.23 -19.26
N TYR A 296 30.41 5.10 -18.97
CA TYR A 296 30.62 4.00 -19.90
C TYR A 296 30.19 2.69 -19.24
N GLU A 297 29.47 1.85 -19.97
CA GLU A 297 29.04 0.54 -19.52
C GLU A 297 29.06 -0.46 -20.67
N SER A 298 29.63 -1.63 -20.46
CA SER A 298 29.76 -2.63 -21.50
C SER A 298 30.09 -4.00 -20.93
N ASN A 299 29.79 -5.07 -21.67
CA ASN A 299 30.45 -6.35 -21.44
C ASN A 299 31.96 -6.21 -21.67
N PHE A 300 32.78 -6.94 -20.91
CA PHE A 300 34.20 -7.05 -21.23
C PHE A 300 34.37 -7.80 -22.56
N ARG A 301 34.86 -7.09 -23.58
CA ARG A 301 35.26 -7.63 -24.88
C ARG A 301 36.78 -7.63 -24.99
N LEU A 302 37.36 -8.75 -25.42
CA LEU A 302 38.81 -8.83 -25.66
C LEU A 302 39.16 -8.17 -26.99
N GLY A 303 39.88 -7.04 -26.93
CA GLY A 303 40.43 -6.38 -28.13
C GLY A 303 41.84 -6.87 -28.46
N LEU A 304 42.73 -6.89 -27.46
CA LEU A 304 44.12 -7.31 -27.62
C LEU A 304 44.60 -8.17 -26.46
N ASP A 305 45.19 -9.33 -26.77
CA ASP A 305 45.95 -10.14 -25.81
C ASP A 305 47.44 -9.77 -25.89
N ASP A 306 47.92 -9.01 -24.91
CA ASP A 306 49.31 -8.59 -24.76
C ASP A 306 49.98 -9.21 -23.51
N THR A 307 49.46 -10.36 -23.06
CA THR A 307 49.94 -11.04 -21.85
C THR A 307 51.42 -11.40 -21.89
N ALA A 308 51.97 -11.64 -23.09
CA ALA A 308 53.37 -11.98 -23.27
C ALA A 308 54.33 -10.80 -23.02
N ASN A 309 53.90 -9.55 -23.21
CA ASN A 309 54.76 -8.37 -23.09
C ASN A 309 54.45 -7.57 -21.82
N THR A 310 53.18 -7.33 -21.54
CA THR A 310 52.73 -6.46 -20.44
C THR A 310 51.98 -7.22 -19.35
N GLY A 311 51.48 -8.43 -19.64
CA GLY A 311 50.67 -9.22 -18.71
C GLY A 311 49.17 -8.92 -18.81
N TYR A 312 48.74 -8.08 -19.75
CA TYR A 312 47.35 -7.62 -19.86
C TYR A 312 46.61 -8.20 -21.07
N ARG A 313 45.30 -8.34 -20.87
CA ARG A 313 44.30 -8.44 -21.93
C ARG A 313 43.49 -7.14 -21.94
N PHE A 314 43.61 -6.38 -23.02
CA PHE A 314 42.98 -5.07 -23.16
C PHE A 314 41.55 -5.18 -23.69
N HIS A 315 40.67 -4.39 -23.08
CA HIS A 315 39.28 -4.25 -23.45
C HIS A 315 39.12 -3.57 -24.82
N ASP A 316 38.13 -4.02 -25.58
CA ASP A 316 37.68 -3.38 -26.83
C ASP A 316 36.48 -2.46 -26.58
N PHE A 317 36.69 -1.16 -26.71
CA PHE A 317 35.64 -0.15 -26.54
C PHE A 317 34.71 -0.07 -27.76
N ASP A 318 35.17 -0.44 -28.96
CA ASP A 318 34.33 -0.43 -30.16
C ASP A 318 33.25 -1.53 -30.06
N PRO A 319 31.94 -1.19 -30.08
CA PRO A 319 30.88 -2.19 -30.01
C PRO A 319 30.62 -2.89 -31.36
N SER A 320 31.28 -2.46 -32.45
CA SER A 320 31.10 -3.00 -33.79
C SER A 320 32.02 -4.20 -34.08
N ASP A 321 32.16 -4.57 -35.36
CA ASP A 321 33.13 -5.58 -35.80
C ASP A 321 34.58 -5.03 -35.84
N GLY A 322 34.76 -3.72 -35.58
CA GLY A 322 36.06 -3.08 -35.38
C GLY A 322 36.71 -3.49 -34.07
N VAL A 323 37.95 -3.09 -33.86
CA VAL A 323 38.64 -3.24 -32.57
C VAL A 323 39.31 -1.91 -32.26
N ASP A 324 38.94 -1.31 -31.13
CA ASP A 324 39.61 -0.16 -30.55
C ASP A 324 39.85 -0.39 -29.06
N ILE A 325 41.11 -0.51 -28.68
CA ILE A 325 41.49 -0.74 -27.28
C ILE A 325 41.65 0.56 -26.49
N PHE A 326 41.47 1.71 -27.15
CA PHE A 326 41.53 3.02 -26.54
C PHE A 326 40.16 3.68 -26.56
N GLN A 327 39.91 4.43 -25.49
CA GLN A 327 38.80 5.34 -25.38
C GLN A 327 39.39 6.76 -25.38
N LYS A 328 39.29 7.47 -26.51
CA LYS A 328 39.76 8.85 -26.56
C LYS A 328 38.83 9.78 -25.80
N PHE A 329 39.41 10.76 -25.10
CA PHE A 329 38.73 11.87 -24.44
C PHE A 329 39.56 13.15 -24.54
N THR A 330 38.93 14.31 -24.34
CA THR A 330 39.56 15.63 -24.41
C THR A 330 39.45 16.32 -23.05
N LEU A 331 40.49 17.04 -22.64
CA LEU A 331 40.47 17.92 -21.47
C LEU A 331 41.04 19.30 -21.84
N ASP A 332 40.45 20.37 -21.34
CA ASP A 332 41.09 21.70 -21.35
C ASP A 332 42.27 21.75 -20.36
N ASP A 333 43.08 22.80 -20.43
CA ASP A 333 44.20 22.96 -19.50
C ASP A 333 43.69 23.22 -18.08
N GLY A 334 44.11 22.38 -17.13
CA GLY A 334 43.66 22.43 -15.74
C GLY A 334 42.47 21.52 -15.41
N ASP A 335 41.73 21.06 -16.41
CA ASP A 335 40.61 20.13 -16.23
C ASP A 335 41.10 18.74 -15.81
N ILE A 336 40.22 18.00 -15.14
CA ILE A 336 40.49 16.66 -14.64
C ILE A 336 39.54 15.63 -15.27
N ILE A 337 40.00 14.39 -15.33
CA ILE A 337 39.14 13.21 -15.42
C ILE A 337 39.27 12.45 -14.09
N LEU A 338 38.13 12.11 -13.50
CA LEU A 338 38.03 11.32 -12.28
C LEU A 338 37.05 10.19 -12.52
N LEU A 339 37.52 8.94 -12.54
CA LEU A 339 36.69 7.77 -12.81
C LEU A 339 36.53 6.92 -11.56
N SER A 340 35.30 6.54 -11.25
CA SER A 340 35.02 5.33 -10.47
C SER A 340 34.77 4.19 -11.45
N PHE A 341 35.71 3.25 -11.56
CA PHE A 341 35.63 2.12 -12.47
C PHE A 341 35.39 0.82 -11.70
N GLN A 342 34.38 0.05 -12.09
CA GLN A 342 33.97 -1.19 -11.44
C GLN A 342 33.59 -2.28 -12.45
N TRP A 343 33.57 -3.53 -11.98
CA TRP A 343 33.11 -4.68 -12.77
C TRP A 343 32.24 -5.59 -11.93
N ASP A 344 31.44 -6.43 -12.59
CA ASP A 344 30.39 -7.25 -11.95
C ASP A 344 30.94 -8.44 -11.16
N GLU A 345 31.61 -8.16 -10.06
CA GLU A 345 32.07 -9.11 -9.07
C GLU A 345 31.68 -8.66 -7.65
N PRO A 346 31.66 -9.58 -6.67
CA PRO A 346 31.22 -9.23 -5.32
C PRO A 346 32.27 -8.42 -4.58
N PHE A 347 31.83 -7.42 -3.81
CA PHE A 347 32.69 -6.62 -2.94
C PHE A 347 33.07 -7.39 -1.67
N ALA A 348 34.35 -7.40 -1.33
CA ALA A 348 34.87 -8.01 -0.10
C ALA A 348 34.53 -7.16 1.14
N SER A 349 34.51 -5.83 1.00
CA SER A 349 34.21 -4.88 2.09
C SER A 349 32.78 -4.99 2.62
N VAL A 350 31.88 -5.60 1.85
CA VAL A 350 30.45 -5.73 2.15
C VAL A 350 30.08 -7.14 2.66
N GLY A 351 30.98 -8.13 2.48
CA GLY A 351 30.77 -9.50 2.95
C GLY A 351 30.92 -10.58 1.88
N GLY A 352 31.15 -10.18 0.62
CA GLY A 352 31.43 -11.09 -0.48
C GLY A 352 32.83 -11.71 -0.44
N VAL A 353 33.10 -12.65 -1.34
CA VAL A 353 34.42 -13.29 -1.47
C VAL A 353 35.48 -12.38 -2.13
N GLY A 354 35.08 -11.20 -2.60
CA GLY A 354 35.90 -10.28 -3.36
C GLY A 354 36.00 -10.63 -4.85
N SER A 355 36.59 -9.71 -5.59
CA SER A 355 36.89 -9.82 -7.02
C SER A 355 37.74 -11.07 -7.30
N SER A 356 37.40 -11.81 -8.36
CA SER A 356 38.27 -12.88 -8.86
C SER A 356 39.29 -12.35 -9.87
N ASN A 357 39.10 -11.12 -10.33
CA ASN A 357 39.90 -10.45 -11.34
C ASN A 357 40.68 -9.24 -10.80
N ASP A 358 41.61 -8.77 -11.62
CA ASP A 358 42.49 -7.61 -11.38
C ASP A 358 42.43 -6.76 -12.65
N LEU A 359 41.48 -5.83 -12.73
CA LEU A 359 41.31 -4.95 -13.89
C LEU A 359 41.89 -3.59 -13.56
N ASN A 360 42.78 -3.13 -14.43
CA ASN A 360 43.52 -1.89 -14.28
C ASN A 360 43.14 -0.91 -15.37
N ILE A 361 43.26 0.37 -15.09
CA ILE A 361 42.89 1.45 -16.01
C ILE A 361 44.05 2.44 -16.19
N PHE A 362 44.29 2.87 -17.42
CA PHE A 362 45.47 3.64 -17.82
C PHE A 362 45.08 4.82 -18.71
N VAL A 363 45.76 5.95 -18.57
CA VAL A 363 45.70 7.08 -19.49
C VAL A 363 47.01 7.17 -20.26
N TYR A 364 46.94 7.24 -21.58
CA TYR A 364 48.07 7.39 -22.50
C TYR A 364 48.05 8.75 -23.21
N ASP A 365 49.23 9.20 -23.60
CA ASP A 365 49.41 10.39 -24.44
C ASP A 365 49.04 10.16 -25.92
N THR A 366 48.98 8.90 -26.35
CA THR A 366 48.75 8.48 -27.75
C THR A 366 47.90 7.20 -27.78
N ASP A 367 47.32 6.90 -28.94
CA ASP A 367 46.54 5.70 -29.27
C ASP A 367 47.42 4.46 -29.54
N ASP A 368 48.58 4.36 -28.89
CA ASP A 368 49.56 3.28 -29.06
C ASP A 368 50.07 2.84 -27.69
N LEU A 369 50.05 1.52 -27.41
CA LEU A 369 50.56 0.96 -26.16
C LEU A 369 52.07 1.20 -25.93
N SER A 370 52.81 1.61 -26.96
CA SER A 370 54.20 2.07 -26.83
C SER A 370 54.33 3.55 -26.41
N GLY A 371 53.22 4.27 -26.31
CA GLY A 371 53.09 5.63 -25.79
C GLY A 371 53.38 5.73 -24.30
N ASN A 372 53.39 6.96 -23.78
CA ASN A 372 53.64 7.18 -22.35
C ASN A 372 52.33 7.03 -21.57
N VAL A 373 52.36 6.20 -20.52
CA VAL A 373 51.32 6.19 -19.49
C VAL A 373 51.44 7.47 -18.66
N LEU A 374 50.41 8.30 -18.70
CA LEU A 374 50.31 9.57 -17.99
C LEU A 374 49.69 9.39 -16.59
N ALA A 375 48.74 8.48 -16.45
CA ALA A 375 48.11 8.10 -15.19
C ALA A 375 47.66 6.64 -15.23
N SER A 376 47.49 6.03 -14.06
CA SER A 376 46.99 4.66 -13.95
C SER A 376 46.39 4.40 -12.57
N ALA A 377 45.37 3.56 -12.50
CA ALA A 377 44.91 2.89 -11.29
C ALA A 377 45.09 1.38 -11.48
N VAL A 378 45.82 0.77 -10.54
CA VAL A 378 46.44 -0.57 -10.63
C VAL A 378 46.45 -1.26 -9.26
N ASP A 379 45.46 -0.96 -8.44
CA ASP A 379 45.29 -1.60 -7.16
C ASP A 379 45.11 -3.11 -7.35
N PHE A 380 45.53 -3.91 -6.36
CA PHE A 380 45.39 -5.36 -6.46
C PHE A 380 44.02 -5.78 -5.94
N ASN A 381 43.12 -6.20 -6.82
CA ASN A 381 41.72 -6.44 -6.47
C ASN A 381 41.38 -7.90 -6.20
N VAL A 382 42.23 -8.89 -6.53
CA VAL A 382 41.89 -10.31 -6.29
C VAL A 382 41.67 -10.59 -4.80
N GLY A 383 40.44 -10.96 -4.43
CA GLY A 383 39.97 -11.14 -3.05
C GLY A 383 39.66 -9.83 -2.31
N GLY A 384 39.79 -8.69 -2.97
CA GLY A 384 39.37 -7.36 -2.52
C GLY A 384 38.16 -6.85 -3.32
N ASP A 385 37.95 -5.53 -3.33
CA ASP A 385 36.80 -4.92 -4.01
C ASP A 385 37.09 -4.72 -5.51
N PRO A 386 36.12 -4.98 -6.41
CA PRO A 386 36.25 -4.78 -7.85
C PRO A 386 36.08 -3.30 -8.24
N VAL A 387 36.99 -2.46 -7.75
CA VAL A 387 36.98 -1.02 -7.99
C VAL A 387 38.38 -0.48 -8.23
N GLU A 388 38.47 0.46 -9.17
CA GLU A 388 39.63 1.31 -9.42
C GLU A 388 39.19 2.77 -9.48
N ILE A 389 39.93 3.65 -8.80
CA ILE A 389 39.70 5.09 -8.85
C ILE A 389 40.85 5.76 -9.60
N LEU A 390 40.55 6.28 -10.78
CA LEU A 390 41.54 6.95 -11.62
C LEU A 390 41.38 8.46 -11.54
N PHE A 391 42.47 9.17 -11.26
CA PHE A 391 42.55 10.63 -11.36
C PHE A 391 43.64 11.03 -12.36
N PHE A 392 43.32 11.97 -13.25
CA PHE A 392 44.28 12.60 -14.13
C PHE A 392 43.92 14.07 -14.40
N GLN A 393 44.91 14.96 -14.38
CA GLN A 393 44.74 16.38 -14.70
C GLN A 393 45.55 16.73 -15.94
N ASN A 394 44.93 17.42 -16.90
CA ASN A 394 45.67 17.99 -18.01
C ASN A 394 46.50 19.20 -17.53
N THR A 395 47.81 19.11 -17.68
CA THR A 395 48.76 20.17 -17.31
C THR A 395 49.64 20.60 -18.49
N THR A 396 49.17 20.34 -19.72
CA THR A 396 49.95 20.58 -20.94
C THR A 396 49.99 22.05 -21.37
N GLY A 397 49.19 22.92 -20.75
CA GLY A 397 49.08 24.34 -21.08
C GLY A 397 48.09 24.65 -22.22
N ALA A 398 47.37 23.64 -22.71
CA ALA A 398 46.34 23.77 -23.73
C ALA A 398 45.36 22.57 -23.68
N THR A 399 44.21 22.71 -24.35
CA THR A 399 43.31 21.60 -24.67
C THR A 399 44.06 20.48 -25.41
N ALA A 400 43.89 19.24 -24.96
CA ALA A 400 44.56 18.08 -25.53
C ALA A 400 43.69 16.82 -25.47
N ASP A 401 43.95 15.91 -26.42
CA ASP A 401 43.34 14.58 -26.46
C ASP A 401 44.22 13.57 -25.70
N PHE A 402 43.56 12.67 -24.98
CA PHE A 402 44.15 11.60 -24.18
C PHE A 402 43.42 10.28 -24.46
N HIS A 403 44.05 9.15 -24.12
CA HIS A 403 43.56 7.83 -24.52
C HIS A 403 43.51 6.91 -23.31
N LEU A 404 42.30 6.50 -22.93
CA LEU A 404 42.06 5.58 -21.81
C LEU A 404 42.13 4.13 -22.30
N ALA A 405 42.75 3.23 -21.53
CA ALA A 405 42.75 1.80 -21.80
C ALA A 405 42.41 1.02 -20.52
N ILE A 406 41.59 -0.03 -20.65
CA ILE A 406 41.26 -0.96 -19.56
C ILE A 406 41.93 -2.29 -19.85
N GLY A 407 42.72 -2.79 -18.90
CA GLY A 407 43.47 -4.04 -19.03
C GLY A 407 43.18 -4.98 -17.88
N LYS A 408 42.72 -6.19 -18.19
CA LYS A 408 42.68 -7.29 -17.23
C LYS A 408 44.07 -7.88 -17.08
N PHE A 409 44.65 -7.79 -15.90
CA PHE A 409 45.92 -8.41 -15.58
C PHE A 409 45.71 -9.93 -15.50
N GLU A 410 46.47 -10.73 -16.23
CA GLU A 410 46.30 -12.20 -16.32
C GLU A 410 47.28 -13.04 -15.47
N PRO A 411 48.42 -12.54 -14.95
CA PRO A 411 49.22 -13.29 -13.98
C PRO A 411 48.45 -13.72 -12.72
N VAL A 412 47.35 -13.02 -12.41
CA VAL A 412 46.32 -13.35 -11.43
C VAL A 412 44.97 -13.05 -12.07
N GLY A 413 43.91 -13.84 -11.85
CA GLY A 413 42.61 -13.53 -12.45
C GLY A 413 41.70 -14.74 -12.68
N GLY A 414 40.40 -14.49 -12.71
CA GLY A 414 39.34 -15.45 -12.99
C GLY A 414 38.83 -15.38 -14.43
N PRO A 415 37.62 -15.91 -14.68
CA PRO A 415 36.89 -15.65 -15.93
C PRO A 415 36.68 -14.16 -16.16
N ASP A 416 36.56 -13.74 -17.42
CA ASP A 416 36.30 -12.34 -17.74
C ASP A 416 34.98 -11.86 -17.11
N PRO A 417 34.94 -10.64 -16.53
CA PRO A 417 33.70 -10.08 -16.01
C PRO A 417 32.69 -9.91 -17.14
N THR A 418 31.41 -10.08 -16.82
CA THR A 418 30.35 -9.98 -17.82
C THR A 418 29.89 -8.56 -18.04
N LEU A 419 30.18 -7.65 -17.11
CA LEU A 419 29.88 -6.22 -17.18
C LEU A 419 31.01 -5.41 -16.53
N ILE A 420 31.39 -4.32 -17.18
CA ILE A 420 32.30 -3.29 -16.66
C ILE A 420 31.62 -1.93 -16.80
N LYS A 421 31.84 -1.04 -15.85
CA LYS A 421 31.24 0.30 -15.83
C LYS A 421 32.19 1.31 -15.23
N TYR A 422 32.22 2.53 -15.76
CA TYR A 422 32.70 3.68 -15.01
C TYR A 422 31.71 4.85 -15.03
N VAL A 423 31.75 5.64 -13.97
CA VAL A 423 31.14 6.97 -13.90
C VAL A 423 32.27 8.01 -13.83
N GLU A 424 32.12 9.09 -14.59
CA GLU A 424 33.08 10.19 -14.71
C GLU A 424 32.61 11.38 -13.86
N PHE A 425 33.49 11.90 -13.00
CA PHE A 425 33.24 12.94 -11.99
C PHE A 425 34.07 14.21 -12.24
N GLY A 426 34.67 14.33 -13.41
CA GLY A 426 35.54 15.44 -13.79
C GLY A 426 34.88 16.30 -14.87
N GLN A 427 35.69 16.68 -15.85
CA GLN A 427 35.29 17.54 -16.96
C GLN A 427 35.71 16.93 -18.31
N ALA A 428 35.80 15.60 -18.40
CA ALA A 428 36.21 14.94 -19.64
C ALA A 428 35.15 15.10 -20.74
N ASP A 429 35.57 15.68 -21.86
CA ASP A 429 34.73 15.91 -23.03
C ASP A 429 35.07 14.96 -24.18
N ASN A 430 34.17 14.87 -25.18
CA ASN A 430 34.36 14.09 -26.42
C ASN A 430 34.79 12.63 -26.19
N ILE A 431 34.27 11.98 -25.14
CA ILE A 431 34.52 10.57 -24.84
C ILE A 431 33.96 9.71 -25.98
N GLU A 432 34.86 9.07 -26.74
CA GLU A 432 34.56 8.50 -28.08
C GLU A 432 33.49 7.40 -28.11
N TYR A 433 33.37 6.61 -27.04
CA TYR A 433 32.49 5.43 -26.92
C TYR A 433 31.61 5.53 -25.67
N ALA A 434 31.39 6.74 -25.13
CA ALA A 434 30.49 6.97 -24.02
C ALA A 434 29.13 6.31 -24.29
N THR A 435 28.72 5.42 -23.39
CA THR A 435 27.43 4.75 -23.52
C THR A 435 26.29 5.62 -23.02
N ASN A 436 26.61 6.68 -22.27
CA ASN A 436 25.66 7.56 -21.61
C ASN A 436 24.62 6.78 -20.80
N SER A 437 25.08 5.75 -20.10
CA SER A 437 24.24 4.93 -19.22
C SER A 437 24.05 5.62 -17.86
N SER A 438 23.36 4.95 -16.94
CA SER A 438 23.08 5.46 -15.60
C SER A 438 24.35 5.94 -14.85
N THR A 439 24.18 6.93 -14.00
CA THR A 439 25.22 7.43 -13.07
C THR A 439 24.78 7.37 -11.61
N ILE A 440 23.50 7.08 -11.33
CA ILE A 440 23.04 6.77 -9.97
C ILE A 440 23.55 5.38 -9.56
N TYR A 441 24.26 5.30 -8.44
CA TYR A 441 24.72 4.04 -7.83
C TYR A 441 25.00 4.24 -6.33
N GLY A 442 25.34 3.16 -5.62
CA GLY A 442 25.56 3.22 -4.17
C GLY A 442 24.25 3.42 -3.41
N HIS A 443 24.30 4.12 -2.29
CA HIS A 443 23.13 4.33 -1.42
C HIS A 443 22.00 5.16 -2.04
N ALA A 444 22.26 6.06 -2.99
CA ALA A 444 21.17 6.69 -3.76
C ALA A 444 20.38 5.65 -4.59
N ASN A 445 21.00 4.52 -4.95
CA ASN A 445 20.36 3.38 -5.59
C ASN A 445 19.87 2.33 -4.58
N ALA A 446 19.89 2.59 -3.27
CA ALA A 446 19.37 1.66 -2.25
C ALA A 446 17.86 1.45 -2.44
N ALA A 447 17.34 0.32 -1.97
CA ALA A 447 15.92 0.01 -2.12
C ALA A 447 15.02 0.92 -1.26
N GLY A 448 15.49 1.33 -0.08
CA GLY A 448 14.76 2.21 0.83
C GLY A 448 15.03 3.71 0.65
N ALA A 449 16.03 4.09 -0.16
CA ALA A 449 16.32 5.49 -0.43
C ALA A 449 15.36 6.05 -1.47
N GLU A 450 14.94 7.31 -1.31
CA GLU A 450 14.30 8.11 -2.34
C GLU A 450 15.38 8.97 -3.01
N ALA A 451 15.73 8.70 -4.27
CA ALA A 451 16.75 9.47 -4.99
C ALA A 451 16.13 10.72 -5.64
N VAL A 452 16.71 11.87 -5.35
CA VAL A 452 16.16 13.18 -5.73
C VAL A 452 17.01 13.84 -6.81
N GLY A 453 16.42 13.98 -8.00
CA GLY A 453 16.95 14.79 -9.10
C GLY A 453 16.72 16.29 -8.90
N ALA A 454 17.34 17.12 -9.74
CA ALA A 454 17.30 18.58 -9.62
C ALA A 454 16.61 19.28 -10.80
N ALA A 455 15.82 20.31 -10.49
CA ALA A 455 15.31 21.27 -11.46
C ALA A 455 15.55 22.70 -10.97
N PHE A 456 16.10 23.56 -11.82
CA PHE A 456 16.34 24.94 -11.43
C PHE A 456 15.03 25.65 -11.10
N TYR A 457 14.93 26.30 -9.94
CA TYR A 457 13.67 26.90 -9.47
C TYR A 457 13.02 27.83 -10.51
N GLN A 458 13.81 28.62 -11.26
CA GLN A 458 13.28 29.54 -12.29
C GLN A 458 12.71 28.80 -13.51
N GLN A 459 13.05 27.54 -13.67
CA GLN A 459 12.59 26.65 -14.74
C GLN A 459 11.52 25.66 -14.24
N THR A 460 10.76 26.05 -13.21
CA THR A 460 9.59 25.30 -12.72
C THR A 460 8.28 26.02 -13.06
N PRO A 461 7.10 25.34 -12.96
CA PRO A 461 5.81 25.91 -13.34
C PRO A 461 5.45 27.18 -12.58
N ALA A 462 5.78 27.24 -11.29
CA ALA A 462 5.54 28.43 -10.45
C ALA A 462 6.29 29.68 -10.94
N PHE A 463 7.37 29.49 -11.72
CA PHE A 463 8.20 30.54 -12.30
C PHE A 463 8.04 30.67 -13.82
N GLY A 464 6.99 30.06 -14.40
CA GLY A 464 6.56 30.27 -15.78
C GLY A 464 7.11 29.27 -16.80
N THR A 465 7.68 28.15 -16.34
CA THR A 465 8.17 27.07 -17.21
C THR A 465 7.42 25.78 -16.91
N ASP A 466 6.58 25.33 -17.84
CA ASP A 466 5.71 24.16 -17.70
C ASP A 466 5.78 23.30 -18.99
N PRO A 467 6.24 22.02 -18.92
CA PRO A 467 6.71 21.31 -17.73
C PRO A 467 8.04 21.87 -17.18
N ALA A 468 8.41 21.48 -15.96
CA ALA A 468 9.71 21.85 -15.38
C ALA A 468 10.87 21.28 -16.22
N VAL A 469 12.03 21.94 -16.18
CA VAL A 469 13.23 21.49 -16.94
C VAL A 469 14.21 20.80 -16.00
N LEU A 470 14.59 19.57 -16.35
CA LEU A 470 15.63 18.81 -15.65
C LEU A 470 17.00 19.50 -15.79
N GLU A 471 17.73 19.63 -14.69
CA GLU A 471 19.11 20.08 -14.73
C GLU A 471 20.00 19.07 -15.46
N SER A 472 20.82 19.55 -16.40
CA SER A 472 21.59 18.66 -17.29
C SER A 472 22.63 17.80 -16.57
N PHE A 473 23.02 18.21 -15.36
CA PHE A 473 23.92 17.46 -14.49
C PHE A 473 23.18 16.44 -13.63
N SER A 474 21.85 16.50 -13.49
CA SER A 474 21.09 15.60 -12.61
C SER A 474 21.31 14.15 -13.07
N SER A 475 21.90 13.34 -12.21
CA SER A 475 22.23 11.96 -12.51
C SER A 475 21.00 11.14 -12.87
N ALA A 476 21.14 10.29 -13.89
CA ALA A 476 20.07 9.43 -14.36
C ALA A 476 20.25 7.98 -13.89
N GLY A 477 19.14 7.27 -13.69
CA GLY A 477 19.13 5.84 -13.40
C GLY A 477 18.95 4.95 -14.64
N THR A 478 18.86 3.62 -14.46
CA THR A 478 19.15 2.90 -13.22
C THR A 478 20.32 1.94 -13.40
N THR A 479 21.17 1.84 -12.37
CA THR A 479 22.27 0.86 -12.31
C THR A 479 21.75 -0.43 -11.68
N PRO A 480 21.90 -1.59 -12.35
CA PRO A 480 21.32 -2.84 -11.85
C PRO A 480 22.05 -3.39 -10.63
N ILE A 481 21.32 -3.96 -9.67
CA ILE A 481 21.88 -4.78 -8.60
C ILE A 481 22.01 -6.22 -9.09
N LEU A 482 23.24 -6.74 -9.06
CA LEU A 482 23.61 -8.06 -9.58
C LEU A 482 23.95 -9.05 -8.47
N PHE A 483 24.21 -8.58 -7.26
CA PHE A 483 24.62 -9.41 -6.12
C PHE A 483 23.79 -9.10 -4.87
N ASP A 484 23.48 -10.14 -4.09
CA ASP A 484 22.96 -9.95 -2.73
C ASP A 484 24.04 -9.41 -1.79
N THR A 485 23.67 -9.02 -0.56
CA THR A 485 24.60 -8.47 0.43
C THR A 485 25.70 -9.45 0.86
N ALA A 486 25.51 -10.76 0.64
CA ALA A 486 26.53 -11.78 0.89
C ALA A 486 27.47 -12.01 -0.33
N GLY A 487 27.30 -11.24 -1.41
CA GLY A 487 28.09 -11.35 -2.64
C GLY A 487 27.73 -12.53 -3.53
N ASN A 488 26.55 -13.14 -3.36
CA ASN A 488 26.06 -14.15 -4.30
C ASN A 488 25.37 -13.45 -5.47
N ARG A 489 25.71 -13.88 -6.69
CA ARG A 489 25.06 -13.33 -7.89
C ARG A 489 23.58 -13.69 -7.92
N LEU A 490 22.74 -12.69 -8.13
CA LEU A 490 21.30 -12.86 -8.27
C LEU A 490 20.97 -13.62 -9.56
N ALA A 491 19.96 -14.49 -9.49
CA ALA A 491 19.48 -15.24 -10.65
C ALA A 491 18.84 -14.31 -11.70
N THR A 492 18.20 -13.24 -11.23
CA THR A 492 17.63 -12.15 -12.02
C THR A 492 18.20 -10.86 -11.45
N PRO A 493 18.83 -9.98 -12.26
CA PRO A 493 19.20 -8.64 -11.83
C PRO A 493 18.01 -7.90 -11.24
N GLU A 494 18.22 -7.19 -10.15
CA GLU A 494 17.23 -6.28 -9.58
C GLU A 494 17.42 -4.90 -10.23
N ILE A 495 16.31 -4.35 -10.72
CA ILE A 495 16.23 -3.06 -11.39
C ILE A 495 15.35 -2.18 -10.53
N ARG A 496 15.92 -1.09 -10.00
CA ARG A 496 15.21 -0.13 -9.12
C ARG A 496 14.90 1.13 -9.92
N PRO A 497 13.66 1.64 -9.94
CA PRO A 497 13.36 2.92 -10.60
C PRO A 497 14.17 4.03 -9.91
N LYS A 498 15.00 4.78 -10.67
CA LYS A 498 15.83 5.88 -10.15
C LYS A 498 16.07 6.94 -11.23
N PRO A 499 16.20 8.24 -10.88
CA PRO A 499 15.73 8.81 -9.61
C PRO A 499 14.20 8.64 -9.51
N GLU A 500 13.63 8.63 -8.32
CA GLU A 500 12.18 8.54 -8.17
C GLU A 500 11.50 9.88 -8.39
N ILE A 501 12.10 10.97 -7.91
CA ILE A 501 11.48 12.30 -7.93
C ILE A 501 12.49 13.39 -8.25
N VAL A 502 11.99 14.57 -8.60
CA VAL A 502 12.78 15.80 -8.77
C VAL A 502 12.28 16.87 -7.81
N ALA A 503 13.21 17.65 -7.26
CA ALA A 503 12.92 18.81 -6.44
C ALA A 503 13.74 20.04 -6.90
N PRO A 504 13.36 21.26 -6.49
CA PRO A 504 14.03 22.46 -6.96
C PRO A 504 15.46 22.60 -6.47
N ASP A 505 16.33 23.19 -7.28
CA ASP A 505 17.64 23.67 -6.85
C ASP A 505 17.88 25.14 -7.26
N GLY A 506 19.08 25.63 -6.98
CA GLY A 506 19.49 26.99 -7.29
C GLY A 506 18.85 28.03 -6.39
N THR A 507 18.45 27.67 -5.17
CA THR A 507 17.67 28.53 -4.27
C THR A 507 18.53 29.20 -3.20
N ASN A 508 18.06 30.29 -2.63
CA ASN A 508 18.83 31.09 -1.69
C ASN A 508 19.17 30.38 -0.38
N THR A 509 20.36 30.73 0.12
CA THR A 509 20.76 30.57 1.51
C THR A 509 21.43 31.85 1.99
N THR A 510 21.74 32.00 3.28
CA THR A 510 22.40 33.23 3.78
C THR A 510 23.88 33.34 3.41
N PHE A 511 24.54 32.22 3.09
CA PHE A 511 25.99 32.17 2.94
C PHE A 511 26.51 31.14 1.93
N PHE A 512 25.71 30.15 1.51
CA PHE A 512 26.16 29.02 0.69
C PHE A 512 25.72 29.14 -0.79
N PRO A 513 26.63 28.90 -1.75
CA PRO A 513 28.04 28.63 -1.53
C PRO A 513 28.79 29.88 -1.03
N PRO A 514 29.88 29.71 -0.25
CA PRO A 514 30.62 30.82 0.35
C PRO A 514 31.44 31.65 -0.66
N PHE A 515 31.32 31.36 -1.96
CA PHE A 515 32.11 31.98 -3.02
C PHE A 515 31.27 32.97 -3.85
N PRO A 516 31.83 34.14 -4.19
CA PRO A 516 31.09 35.17 -4.93
C PRO A 516 30.78 34.73 -6.36
N GLY A 517 29.52 34.91 -6.79
CA GLY A 517 29.12 34.75 -8.20
C GLY A 517 27.91 33.86 -8.47
N GLN A 518 27.28 33.28 -7.44
CA GLN A 518 26.03 32.53 -7.56
C GLN A 518 24.90 33.30 -6.87
N ASP A 519 24.48 34.40 -7.49
CA ASP A 519 23.29 35.19 -7.11
C ASP A 519 22.65 35.60 -8.44
N VAL A 520 21.83 34.69 -8.99
CA VAL A 520 21.33 34.75 -10.37
C VAL A 520 20.26 35.83 -10.53
N GLU A 521 19.51 36.11 -9.47
CA GLU A 521 18.50 37.16 -9.39
C GLU A 521 19.06 38.53 -8.96
N GLY A 522 20.23 38.57 -8.34
CA GLY A 522 20.91 39.79 -7.89
C GLY A 522 20.34 40.38 -6.60
N ASP A 523 19.78 39.56 -5.71
CA ASP A 523 19.14 40.01 -4.48
C ASP A 523 20.10 40.15 -3.27
N GLY A 524 21.34 39.70 -3.45
CA GLY A 524 22.40 39.77 -2.47
C GLY A 524 22.58 38.51 -1.63
N PHE A 525 21.82 37.45 -1.89
CA PHE A 525 21.97 36.13 -1.27
C PHE A 525 22.52 35.11 -2.26
N PRO A 526 23.41 34.19 -1.81
CA PRO A 526 23.91 33.14 -2.68
C PRO A 526 22.86 32.04 -2.92
N ASN A 527 22.82 31.53 -4.15
CA ASN A 527 21.99 30.40 -4.56
C ASN A 527 22.76 29.08 -4.40
N PHE A 528 22.14 28.09 -3.76
CA PHE A 528 22.64 26.72 -3.63
C PHE A 528 22.10 25.85 -4.77
N PHE A 529 22.98 25.42 -5.68
CA PHE A 529 22.68 24.55 -6.82
C PHE A 529 23.08 23.08 -6.57
N GLY A 530 22.50 22.18 -7.37
CA GLY A 530 22.81 20.76 -7.39
C GLY A 530 21.71 19.91 -6.79
N THR A 531 21.79 18.59 -7.00
CA THR A 531 20.93 17.63 -6.28
C THR A 531 21.10 17.74 -4.76
N SER A 532 22.23 18.27 -4.28
CA SER A 532 22.51 18.62 -2.88
C SER A 532 21.55 19.68 -2.31
N ALA A 533 20.98 20.54 -3.14
CA ALA A 533 19.94 21.49 -2.75
C ALA A 533 18.53 20.91 -2.93
N ALA A 534 18.31 20.08 -3.96
CA ALA A 534 17.01 19.46 -4.22
C ALA A 534 16.59 18.44 -3.15
N ALA A 535 17.48 17.55 -2.74
CA ALA A 535 17.19 16.52 -1.75
C ALA A 535 16.66 17.08 -0.40
N PRO A 536 17.26 18.13 0.21
CA PRO A 536 16.73 18.71 1.44
C PRO A 536 15.34 19.34 1.28
N HIS A 537 14.96 19.86 0.10
CA HIS A 537 13.58 20.31 -0.13
C HIS A 537 12.59 19.15 -0.12
N ALA A 538 12.91 18.02 -0.76
CA ALA A 538 12.07 16.83 -0.72
C ALA A 538 11.90 16.29 0.70
N ALA A 539 13.00 16.23 1.47
CA ALA A 539 12.98 15.83 2.87
C ALA A 539 12.11 16.77 3.75
N ALA A 540 12.13 18.07 3.45
CA ALA A 540 11.28 19.02 4.15
C ALA A 540 9.79 18.85 3.82
N VAL A 541 9.43 18.51 2.58
CA VAL A 541 8.04 18.16 2.22
C VAL A 541 7.59 16.91 2.97
N ALA A 542 8.45 15.88 3.08
CA ALA A 542 8.15 14.70 3.89
C ALA A 542 7.92 15.04 5.37
N ALA A 543 8.63 16.03 5.91
CA ALA A 543 8.39 16.51 7.26
C ALA A 543 7.01 17.18 7.42
N LEU A 544 6.57 17.97 6.43
CA LEU A 544 5.21 18.53 6.41
C LEU A 544 4.14 17.41 6.32
N MET A 545 4.39 16.38 5.50
CA MET A 545 3.52 15.21 5.37
C MET A 545 3.40 14.43 6.69
N LEU A 546 4.51 14.20 7.38
CA LEU A 546 4.53 13.49 8.68
C LEU A 546 3.86 14.28 9.80
N GLU A 547 3.88 15.61 9.77
CA GLU A 547 3.04 16.40 10.69
C GLU A 547 1.55 16.25 10.35
N ALA A 548 1.20 16.29 9.05
CA ALA A 548 -0.18 16.18 8.60
C ALA A 548 -0.81 14.84 9.03
N VAL A 549 -0.06 13.74 8.88
CA VAL A 549 -0.48 12.39 9.29
C VAL A 549 0.67 11.70 10.06
N PRO A 550 0.74 11.86 11.40
CA PRO A 550 1.79 11.27 12.21
C PRO A 550 1.81 9.74 12.15
N GLY A 551 3.01 9.16 11.98
CA GLY A 551 3.19 7.71 11.90
C GLY A 551 3.03 7.12 10.50
N THR A 552 2.85 7.96 9.47
CA THR A 552 2.91 7.54 8.06
C THR A 552 4.23 6.83 7.76
N THR A 553 4.17 5.68 7.07
CA THR A 553 5.37 4.91 6.72
C THR A 553 6.12 5.54 5.54
N PRO A 554 7.43 5.28 5.39
CA PRO A 554 8.19 5.75 4.23
C PRO A 554 7.56 5.34 2.89
N GLU A 555 7.08 4.10 2.78
CA GLU A 555 6.43 3.58 1.57
C GLU A 555 5.22 4.43 1.13
N VAL A 556 4.40 4.90 2.09
CA VAL A 556 3.24 5.75 1.79
C VAL A 556 3.69 7.17 1.43
N ILE A 557 4.73 7.70 2.08
CA ILE A 557 5.29 9.02 1.75
C ILE A 557 5.82 9.02 0.32
N TYR A 558 6.62 8.01 -0.06
CA TYR A 558 7.21 7.90 -1.39
C TYR A 558 6.13 7.74 -2.47
N ASP A 559 5.20 6.78 -2.32
CA ASP A 559 4.11 6.56 -3.30
C ASP A 559 3.29 7.83 -3.56
N ILE A 560 3.04 8.63 -2.52
CA ILE A 560 2.29 9.87 -2.65
C ILE A 560 3.12 10.98 -3.30
N LEU A 561 4.39 11.16 -2.92
CA LEU A 561 5.28 12.11 -3.57
C LEU A 561 5.41 11.79 -5.07
N GLU A 562 5.61 10.52 -5.41
CA GLU A 562 5.69 10.02 -6.78
C GLU A 562 4.38 10.29 -7.55
N ARG A 563 3.22 9.93 -7.00
CA ARG A 563 1.94 10.03 -7.70
C ARG A 563 1.44 11.47 -7.88
N THR A 564 1.83 12.37 -6.99
CA THR A 564 1.39 13.78 -7.01
C THR A 564 2.40 14.71 -7.68
N ALA A 565 3.58 14.20 -8.06
CA ALA A 565 4.56 14.94 -8.82
C ALA A 565 4.01 15.40 -10.17
N LEU A 566 4.48 16.56 -10.63
CA LEU A 566 4.20 17.07 -11.96
C LEU A 566 5.18 16.44 -12.96
N ASP A 567 4.65 15.69 -13.94
CA ASP A 567 5.44 15.04 -14.99
C ASP A 567 6.45 16.01 -15.63
N MET A 568 7.66 15.51 -15.88
CA MET A 568 8.76 16.21 -16.54
C MET A 568 9.21 15.44 -17.80
N ASP A 569 10.10 16.04 -18.59
CA ASP A 569 10.63 15.44 -19.82
C ASP A 569 12.10 15.02 -19.63
N ASP A 570 12.45 13.75 -19.90
CA ASP A 570 13.85 13.37 -20.05
C ASP A 570 14.36 13.87 -21.42
N PRO A 571 15.27 14.85 -21.48
CA PRO A 571 15.76 15.36 -22.77
C PRO A 571 16.50 14.32 -23.61
N PHE A 572 16.80 13.14 -23.06
CA PHE A 572 17.46 12.03 -23.75
C PHE A 572 16.48 11.00 -24.34
N THR A 573 15.17 11.11 -24.11
CA THR A 573 14.14 10.26 -24.72
C THR A 573 13.44 10.98 -25.90
N PRO A 574 12.79 10.25 -26.82
CA PRO A 574 12.04 10.88 -27.92
C PRO A 574 10.64 11.37 -27.52
N GLY A 575 10.50 12.67 -27.29
CA GLY A 575 9.21 13.30 -26.98
C GLY A 575 8.86 13.21 -25.51
N PHE A 576 7.77 13.86 -25.10
CA PHE A 576 7.37 13.96 -23.69
C PHE A 576 7.12 12.59 -23.05
N ASP A 577 7.80 12.33 -21.94
CA ASP A 577 7.59 11.17 -21.09
C ASP A 577 6.38 11.42 -20.15
N GLU A 578 5.45 10.46 -20.08
CA GLU A 578 4.33 10.49 -19.11
C GLU A 578 4.61 9.47 -18.00
N GLY A 579 4.54 9.89 -16.74
CA GLY A 579 4.93 9.07 -15.59
C GLY A 579 6.43 8.81 -15.52
N PHE A 580 6.81 7.67 -14.92
CA PHE A 580 8.21 7.36 -14.63
C PHE A 580 9.13 7.32 -15.87
N ASP A 581 10.21 8.09 -15.82
CA ASP A 581 11.39 7.96 -16.70
C ASP A 581 12.71 7.94 -15.89
N ASN A 582 13.81 7.57 -16.55
CA ASN A 582 15.10 7.36 -15.88
C ASN A 582 15.92 8.65 -15.62
N GLY A 583 15.46 9.81 -16.09
CA GLY A 583 16.08 11.12 -15.90
C GLY A 583 15.35 11.95 -14.84
N THR A 584 14.02 12.01 -14.90
CA THR A 584 13.16 12.84 -14.06
C THR A 584 12.36 12.06 -13.03
N GLY A 585 12.39 10.72 -13.08
CA GLY A 585 11.54 9.89 -12.22
C GLY A 585 10.07 10.14 -12.53
N PHE A 586 9.26 10.36 -11.51
CA PHE A 586 7.87 10.77 -11.62
C PHE A 586 7.68 12.30 -11.76
N GLY A 587 8.77 13.08 -11.72
CA GLY A 587 8.76 14.51 -11.98
C GLY A 587 8.88 15.39 -10.73
N LEU A 588 8.44 16.65 -10.85
CA LEU A 588 8.64 17.69 -9.84
C LEU A 588 7.61 17.55 -8.71
N ILE A 589 8.06 17.29 -7.47
CA ILE A 589 7.17 17.17 -6.32
C ILE A 589 6.37 18.45 -6.04
N GLN A 590 5.17 18.31 -5.49
CA GLN A 590 4.31 19.42 -5.03
C GLN A 590 3.78 19.11 -3.63
N ALA A 591 4.13 19.95 -2.66
CA ALA A 591 3.86 19.71 -1.25
C ALA A 591 2.37 19.79 -0.90
N ASP A 592 1.64 20.71 -1.53
CA ASP A 592 0.20 20.87 -1.34
C ASP A 592 -0.58 19.65 -1.85
N LEU A 593 -0.26 19.19 -3.06
CA LEU A 593 -0.87 18.00 -3.65
C LEU A 593 -0.53 16.74 -2.85
N ALA A 594 0.74 16.59 -2.41
CA ALA A 594 1.17 15.44 -1.62
C ALA A 594 0.42 15.37 -0.28
N ILE A 595 0.24 16.49 0.42
CA ILE A 595 -0.48 16.52 1.69
C ILE A 595 -1.99 16.35 1.49
N GLU A 596 -2.59 16.99 0.48
CA GLU A 596 -4.00 16.81 0.14
C GLU A 596 -4.31 15.32 -0.08
N GLU A 597 -3.48 14.67 -0.89
CA GLU A 597 -3.63 13.26 -1.22
C GLU A 597 -3.37 12.35 -0.01
N LEU A 598 -2.37 12.67 0.82
CA LEU A 598 -2.09 11.91 2.05
C LEU A 598 -3.26 11.95 3.02
N LEU A 599 -3.93 13.09 3.17
CA LEU A 599 -5.11 13.22 4.03
C LEU A 599 -6.32 12.44 3.49
N ASP A 600 -6.35 12.14 2.20
CA ASP A 600 -7.40 11.34 1.53
C ASP A 600 -7.01 9.87 1.28
N ALA A 601 -5.80 9.45 1.69
CA ALA A 601 -5.27 8.11 1.43
C ALA A 601 -6.14 7.01 2.09
N ASN A 602 -6.45 5.97 1.32
CA ASN A 602 -7.28 4.87 1.83
C ASN A 602 -6.46 3.92 2.72
N GLY A 603 -6.96 3.59 3.91
CA GLY A 603 -6.44 2.56 4.79
C GLY A 603 -7.03 1.17 4.53
N SER A 604 -6.66 0.23 5.39
CA SER A 604 -7.19 -1.14 5.38
C SER A 604 -7.34 -1.71 6.78
N ILE A 605 -8.30 -2.62 6.94
CA ILE A 605 -8.55 -3.33 8.20
C ILE A 605 -8.52 -4.83 7.94
N SER A 606 -7.71 -5.58 8.69
CA SER A 606 -7.55 -7.02 8.53
C SER A 606 -7.48 -7.77 9.87
N GLY A 607 -7.78 -9.07 9.81
CA GLY A 607 -7.66 -9.94 10.98
C GLY A 607 -7.95 -11.40 10.66
N ILE A 608 -8.05 -12.20 11.72
CA ILE A 608 -8.25 -13.64 11.63
C ILE A 608 -9.50 -14.06 12.40
N LYS A 609 -10.23 -14.99 11.81
CA LYS A 609 -11.31 -15.74 12.44
C LYS A 609 -10.82 -17.14 12.82
N TRP A 610 -10.95 -17.53 14.09
CA TRP A 610 -10.54 -18.88 14.55
C TRP A 610 -11.59 -19.60 15.39
N ASN A 611 -11.40 -20.91 15.48
CA ASN A 611 -12.18 -21.82 16.31
C ASN A 611 -11.56 -21.92 17.71
N ASP A 612 -12.18 -21.24 18.66
CA ASP A 612 -11.84 -21.32 20.08
C ASP A 612 -12.33 -22.66 20.65
N LEU A 613 -11.47 -23.67 20.62
CA LEU A 613 -11.79 -25.06 20.94
C LEU A 613 -12.12 -25.21 22.42
N ASN A 614 -11.50 -24.42 23.28
CA ASN A 614 -11.64 -24.52 24.72
C ASN A 614 -12.58 -23.45 25.33
N GLY A 615 -12.95 -22.42 24.57
CA GLY A 615 -13.90 -21.38 24.90
C GLY A 615 -13.34 -20.26 25.78
N ASN A 616 -12.02 -20.06 25.82
CA ASN A 616 -11.37 -19.10 26.71
C ASN A 616 -11.16 -17.70 26.10
N GLY A 617 -11.43 -17.52 24.80
CA GLY A 617 -11.23 -16.27 24.07
C GLY A 617 -9.77 -15.90 23.81
N VAL A 618 -8.85 -16.87 23.84
CA VAL A 618 -7.41 -16.69 23.59
C VAL A 618 -6.97 -17.69 22.52
N ARG A 619 -6.45 -17.20 21.39
CA ARG A 619 -6.02 -18.07 20.30
C ARG A 619 -4.79 -18.89 20.67
N GLU A 620 -4.90 -20.21 20.65
CA GLU A 620 -3.76 -21.13 20.83
C GLU A 620 -3.25 -21.77 19.51
N SER A 621 -2.04 -22.35 19.55
CA SER A 621 -1.38 -22.91 18.36
C SER A 621 -2.11 -24.08 17.71
N ASP A 622 -2.99 -24.75 18.45
CA ASP A 622 -3.81 -25.88 17.98
C ASP A 622 -5.23 -25.45 17.56
N GLU A 623 -5.54 -24.16 17.59
CA GLU A 623 -6.85 -23.62 17.23
C GLU A 623 -6.88 -23.17 15.75
N PRO A 624 -7.63 -23.87 14.89
CA PRO A 624 -7.63 -23.59 13.45
C PRO A 624 -8.43 -22.34 13.10
N GLY A 625 -8.11 -21.75 11.94
CA GLY A 625 -8.96 -20.74 11.30
C GLY A 625 -10.35 -21.28 10.95
N LEU A 626 -11.33 -20.39 10.81
CA LEU A 626 -12.66 -20.74 10.32
C LEU A 626 -12.90 -20.09 8.96
N GLU A 627 -13.11 -20.92 7.95
CA GLU A 627 -13.38 -20.52 6.57
C GLU A 627 -14.84 -20.06 6.38
N ASN A 628 -15.06 -19.21 5.38
CA ASN A 628 -16.37 -18.76 4.90
C ASN A 628 -17.22 -18.05 5.96
N TRP A 629 -16.57 -17.47 6.98
CA TRP A 629 -17.22 -16.65 7.99
C TRP A 629 -17.42 -15.24 7.47
N THR A 630 -18.61 -14.66 7.67
CA THR A 630 -18.90 -13.29 7.22
C THR A 630 -18.50 -12.26 8.28
N ILE A 631 -17.61 -11.35 7.89
CA ILE A 631 -17.19 -10.17 8.68
C ILE A 631 -17.65 -8.92 7.92
N TYR A 632 -18.17 -7.91 8.61
CA TYR A 632 -18.76 -6.73 7.98
C TYR A 632 -18.51 -5.44 8.76
N LEU A 633 -18.68 -4.32 8.05
CA LEU A 633 -18.64 -2.97 8.61
C LEU A 633 -20.06 -2.57 9.02
N ASP A 634 -20.34 -2.59 10.31
CA ASP A 634 -21.62 -2.23 10.94
C ASP A 634 -21.77 -0.71 11.01
N GLN A 635 -22.16 -0.11 9.88
CA GLN A 635 -22.20 1.34 9.70
C GLN A 635 -23.21 2.01 10.63
N ASN A 636 -24.27 1.29 11.01
CA ASN A 636 -25.32 1.83 11.88
C ASN A 636 -25.23 1.35 13.33
N GLN A 637 -24.21 0.54 13.66
CA GLN A 637 -23.87 0.04 14.99
C GLN A 637 -25.01 -0.77 15.64
N ASN A 638 -25.78 -1.52 14.85
CA ASN A 638 -26.93 -2.29 15.34
C ASN A 638 -26.60 -3.77 15.62
N GLY A 639 -25.39 -4.21 15.32
CA GLY A 639 -24.90 -5.57 15.49
C GLY A 639 -25.51 -6.57 14.51
N LYS A 640 -25.99 -6.13 13.35
CA LYS A 640 -26.54 -6.97 12.28
C LYS A 640 -26.09 -6.47 10.92
N LEU A 641 -25.74 -7.43 10.06
CA LEU A 641 -25.47 -7.14 8.66
C LEU A 641 -26.74 -6.70 7.93
N ASP A 642 -26.76 -5.44 7.47
CA ASP A 642 -27.84 -4.82 6.72
C ASP A 642 -27.56 -4.69 5.21
N THR A 643 -28.61 -4.42 4.43
CA THR A 643 -28.47 -4.21 2.99
C THR A 643 -27.70 -2.92 2.69
N GLY A 644 -26.53 -3.06 2.04
CA GLY A 644 -25.67 -1.94 1.65
C GLY A 644 -24.41 -1.81 2.49
N GLU A 645 -24.27 -2.57 3.57
CA GLU A 645 -23.04 -2.63 4.35
C GLU A 645 -21.98 -3.48 3.64
N THR A 646 -20.74 -3.03 3.73
CA THR A 646 -19.58 -3.74 3.17
C THR A 646 -19.27 -4.96 4.03
N PHE A 647 -19.07 -6.11 3.39
CA PHE A 647 -18.68 -7.35 4.05
C PHE A 647 -17.63 -8.11 3.25
N THR A 648 -16.90 -8.97 3.94
CA THR A 648 -15.95 -9.91 3.37
C THR A 648 -16.15 -11.30 3.98
N ARG A 649 -15.48 -12.31 3.43
CA ARG A 649 -15.50 -13.68 3.93
C ARG A 649 -14.10 -14.18 4.19
N THR A 650 -13.97 -14.96 5.25
CA THR A 650 -12.69 -15.53 5.65
C THR A 650 -12.24 -16.65 4.71
N ASP A 651 -10.93 -16.73 4.45
CA ASP A 651 -10.30 -17.81 3.69
C ASP A 651 -10.12 -19.11 4.52
N ALA A 652 -9.50 -20.14 3.94
CA ALA A 652 -9.31 -21.45 4.58
C ALA A 652 -8.49 -21.39 5.88
N GLU A 653 -7.61 -20.41 5.99
CA GLU A 653 -6.78 -20.13 7.17
C GLU A 653 -7.47 -19.16 8.15
N GLY A 654 -8.66 -18.67 7.80
CA GLY A 654 -9.48 -17.77 8.61
C GLY A 654 -9.19 -16.28 8.41
N ASN A 655 -8.32 -15.89 7.48
CA ASN A 655 -7.95 -14.50 7.27
C ASN A 655 -9.06 -13.73 6.53
N TYR A 656 -9.21 -12.45 6.84
CA TYR A 656 -10.07 -11.54 6.11
C TYR A 656 -9.46 -10.13 6.03
N SER A 657 -9.89 -9.34 5.05
CA SER A 657 -9.51 -7.93 4.94
C SER A 657 -10.61 -7.07 4.31
N PHE A 658 -10.61 -5.79 4.70
CA PHE A 658 -11.24 -4.68 4.01
C PHE A 658 -10.12 -3.78 3.49
N THR A 659 -10.06 -3.59 2.19
CA THR A 659 -9.11 -2.67 1.54
C THR A 659 -9.84 -1.41 1.08
N ASP A 660 -9.09 -0.38 0.73
CA ASP A 660 -9.62 0.85 0.12
C ASP A 660 -10.63 1.58 1.00
N LEU A 661 -10.39 1.58 2.32
CA LEU A 661 -11.22 2.25 3.29
C LEU A 661 -10.78 3.70 3.45
N LYS A 662 -11.68 4.65 3.17
CA LYS A 662 -11.43 6.06 3.46
C LYS A 662 -11.16 6.27 4.96
N PRO A 663 -10.38 7.28 5.35
CA PRO A 663 -10.25 7.66 6.75
C PRO A 663 -11.63 7.94 7.35
N ASP A 664 -12.04 7.15 8.35
CA ASP A 664 -13.33 7.25 9.04
C ASP A 664 -13.34 6.33 10.28
N THR A 665 -14.38 6.43 11.09
CA THR A 665 -14.63 5.47 12.17
C THR A 665 -15.43 4.26 11.67
N TYR A 666 -14.80 3.11 11.65
CA TYR A 666 -15.40 1.83 11.30
C TYR A 666 -15.79 1.01 12.51
N THR A 667 -16.96 0.37 12.48
CA THR A 667 -17.31 -0.68 13.44
C THR A 667 -17.26 -2.03 12.74
N VAL A 668 -16.33 -2.90 13.13
CA VAL A 668 -16.15 -4.22 12.54
C VAL A 668 -16.87 -5.26 13.39
N ALA A 669 -17.71 -6.08 12.75
CA ALA A 669 -18.56 -7.07 13.40
C ALA A 669 -18.58 -8.39 12.61
N GLU A 670 -19.00 -9.45 13.28
CA GLU A 670 -19.20 -10.76 12.67
C GLU A 670 -20.67 -11.16 12.60
N VAL A 671 -21.00 -12.03 11.65
CA VAL A 671 -22.27 -12.77 11.68
C VAL A 671 -22.06 -14.05 12.48
N VAL A 672 -22.68 -14.16 13.66
CA VAL A 672 -22.62 -15.39 14.47
C VAL A 672 -23.48 -16.49 13.85
N LEU A 673 -22.88 -17.62 13.46
CA LEU A 673 -23.59 -18.76 12.89
C LEU A 673 -24.32 -19.60 13.96
N PRO A 674 -25.44 -20.27 13.62
CA PRO A 674 -26.11 -21.21 14.52
C PRO A 674 -25.18 -22.29 15.06
N GLY A 675 -25.30 -22.64 16.34
CA GLY A 675 -24.42 -23.62 17.01
C GLY A 675 -23.02 -23.09 17.34
N TRP A 676 -22.78 -21.80 17.16
CA TRP A 676 -21.55 -21.13 17.55
C TRP A 676 -21.83 -19.98 18.52
N LYS A 677 -20.83 -19.70 19.35
CA LYS A 677 -20.83 -18.59 20.28
C LYS A 677 -19.54 -17.81 20.09
N GLN A 678 -19.66 -16.51 19.85
CA GLN A 678 -18.51 -15.61 19.88
C GLN A 678 -17.90 -15.55 21.28
N THR A 679 -16.60 -15.79 21.35
CA THR A 679 -15.79 -15.74 22.56
C THR A 679 -14.79 -14.58 22.54
N PHE A 680 -14.47 -14.04 21.36
CA PHE A 680 -13.59 -12.88 21.20
C PHE A 680 -14.00 -11.98 20.01
N PRO A 681 -13.87 -10.63 20.12
CA PRO A 681 -13.58 -9.88 21.33
C PRO A 681 -14.69 -10.04 22.39
N GLY A 682 -14.31 -9.95 23.67
CA GLY A 682 -15.29 -9.88 24.76
C GLY A 682 -16.03 -8.53 24.78
N GLY A 683 -17.14 -8.43 25.49
CA GLY A 683 -17.88 -7.15 25.62
C GLY A 683 -18.96 -6.99 24.56
N SER A 684 -18.83 -5.99 23.67
CA SER A 684 -19.79 -5.70 22.58
C SER A 684 -19.76 -6.74 21.46
N GLY A 685 -18.68 -7.53 21.34
CA GLY A 685 -18.47 -8.46 20.23
C GLY A 685 -18.04 -7.78 18.93
N THR A 686 -17.68 -6.50 18.99
CA THR A 686 -17.29 -5.68 17.83
C THR A 686 -16.04 -4.85 18.15
N TYR A 687 -15.37 -4.38 17.10
CA TYR A 687 -14.31 -3.38 17.19
C TYR A 687 -14.82 -2.05 16.68
N THR A 688 -14.44 -0.95 17.33
CA THR A 688 -14.57 0.39 16.76
C THR A 688 -13.16 0.90 16.51
N ILE A 689 -12.88 1.20 15.24
CA ILE A 689 -11.57 1.57 14.72
C ILE A 689 -11.74 2.96 14.13
N GLU A 690 -11.07 3.94 14.71
CA GLU A 690 -10.82 5.21 14.02
C GLU A 690 -9.67 4.91 13.07
N LEU A 691 -9.95 4.92 11.77
CA LEU A 691 -8.98 4.62 10.73
C LEU A 691 -8.40 5.94 10.22
N ASP A 692 -7.12 6.16 10.47
CA ASP A 692 -6.40 7.32 9.97
C ASP A 692 -6.09 7.15 8.45
N PRO A 693 -5.78 8.25 7.73
CA PRO A 693 -5.45 8.16 6.31
C PRO A 693 -4.28 7.19 6.04
N GLY A 694 -4.46 6.29 5.07
CA GLY A 694 -3.47 5.27 4.71
C GLY A 694 -3.22 4.19 5.78
N GLU A 695 -3.88 4.23 6.93
CA GLU A 695 -3.58 3.36 8.06
C GLU A 695 -3.87 1.87 7.74
N ILE A 696 -2.92 0.99 8.05
CA ILE A 696 -3.09 -0.47 7.94
C ILE A 696 -3.31 -1.04 9.34
N VAL A 697 -4.57 -1.32 9.67
CA VAL A 697 -4.97 -1.88 10.97
C VAL A 697 -5.09 -3.39 10.86
N ASN A 698 -4.14 -4.09 11.47
CA ASN A 698 -4.11 -5.56 11.51
C ASN A 698 -4.61 -6.10 12.86
N SER A 699 -4.77 -7.42 12.95
CA SER A 699 -5.11 -8.14 14.20
C SER A 699 -6.51 -7.80 14.76
N ILE A 700 -7.45 -7.46 13.88
CA ILE A 700 -8.86 -7.29 14.24
C ILE A 700 -9.53 -8.66 14.26
N ASP A 701 -9.35 -9.34 15.38
CA ASP A 701 -9.42 -10.78 15.47
C ASP A 701 -10.77 -11.26 16.06
N PHE A 702 -11.36 -12.34 15.52
CA PHE A 702 -12.63 -12.92 15.99
C PHE A 702 -12.50 -14.41 16.38
N GLY A 703 -12.85 -14.75 17.61
CA GLY A 703 -12.80 -16.13 18.13
C GLY A 703 -14.18 -16.67 18.43
N ASN A 704 -14.53 -17.85 17.91
CA ASN A 704 -15.80 -18.51 18.21
C ASN A 704 -15.63 -19.95 18.66
N GLN A 705 -16.42 -20.33 19.66
CA GLN A 705 -16.54 -21.70 20.13
C GLN A 705 -17.80 -22.35 19.57
N ARG A 706 -17.68 -23.58 19.10
CA ARG A 706 -18.83 -24.42 18.76
C ARG A 706 -19.53 -24.84 20.06
N VAL A 707 -20.80 -24.48 20.20
CA VAL A 707 -21.64 -24.86 21.35
C VAL A 707 -22.60 -25.96 20.92
N SER A 708 -22.62 -27.08 21.65
CA SER A 708 -23.64 -28.11 21.44
C SER A 708 -25.04 -27.52 21.65
N PRO A 709 -26.04 -27.85 20.82
CA PRO A 709 -27.43 -27.53 21.08
C PRO A 709 -27.81 -27.99 22.49
N ALA A 710 -28.66 -27.25 23.20
CA ALA A 710 -29.16 -27.71 24.49
C ALA A 710 -29.94 -29.03 24.30
N ILE A 711 -29.79 -29.98 25.24
CA ILE A 711 -30.58 -31.23 25.24
C ILE A 711 -32.06 -30.87 25.13
N GLY A 712 -32.67 -31.22 24.00
CA GLY A 712 -34.09 -31.00 23.70
C GLY A 712 -34.40 -29.97 22.61
N ASP A 713 -33.40 -29.23 22.10
CA ASP A 713 -33.60 -28.39 20.91
C ASP A 713 -33.60 -29.25 19.64
N PRO A 714 -34.49 -28.96 18.67
CA PRO A 714 -34.52 -29.69 17.42
C PRO A 714 -33.28 -29.40 16.58
N ILE A 715 -32.70 -30.44 15.98
CA ILE A 715 -31.78 -30.31 14.87
C ILE A 715 -32.61 -29.98 13.64
N LEU A 716 -32.31 -28.85 13.01
CA LEU A 716 -32.96 -28.38 11.79
C LEU A 716 -32.01 -28.62 10.62
N GLY A 717 -32.45 -29.35 9.61
CA GLY A 717 -31.84 -29.31 8.29
C GLY A 717 -32.27 -28.07 7.52
N THR A 718 -31.94 -28.07 6.25
CA THR A 718 -32.14 -27.01 5.27
C THR A 718 -33.25 -27.40 4.29
N PRO A 719 -33.62 -26.53 3.34
CA PRO A 719 -34.53 -26.90 2.25
C PRO A 719 -33.85 -27.66 1.08
N GLU A 720 -32.61 -28.13 1.24
CA GLU A 720 -31.83 -28.85 0.24
C GLU A 720 -31.49 -30.25 0.79
N ASP A 721 -31.08 -31.19 -0.07
CA ASP A 721 -30.70 -32.55 0.34
C ASP A 721 -29.61 -32.58 1.44
N ASP A 722 -29.97 -33.03 2.64
CA ASP A 722 -29.11 -33.05 3.83
C ASP A 722 -28.60 -34.46 4.19
N GLN A 723 -27.42 -34.52 4.82
CA GLN A 723 -26.86 -35.75 5.40
C GLN A 723 -26.55 -35.56 6.89
N LEU A 724 -27.40 -36.10 7.76
CA LEU A 724 -27.39 -35.89 9.20
C LEU A 724 -27.07 -37.19 9.96
N THR A 725 -25.82 -37.38 10.36
CA THR A 725 -25.42 -38.46 11.28
C THR A 725 -25.39 -37.96 12.73
N ILE A 726 -26.24 -38.52 13.59
CA ILE A 726 -26.43 -38.06 14.97
C ILE A 726 -25.92 -39.09 15.98
N PHE A 727 -25.12 -38.62 16.95
CA PHE A 727 -24.53 -39.46 17.99
C PHE A 727 -25.13 -39.24 19.39
N GLU A 728 -26.04 -38.28 19.53
CA GLU A 728 -26.70 -37.93 20.79
C GLU A 728 -28.17 -38.37 20.82
N SER A 729 -28.72 -38.63 22.02
CA SER A 729 -30.11 -39.05 22.21
C SER A 729 -30.60 -38.71 23.63
N PRO A 730 -31.90 -38.40 23.83
CA PRO A 730 -32.95 -38.29 22.80
C PRO A 730 -32.84 -36.97 22.01
N VAL A 731 -33.11 -37.04 20.70
CA VAL A 731 -33.09 -35.87 19.79
C VAL A 731 -34.41 -35.72 19.02
N ILE A 732 -34.69 -34.50 18.56
CA ILE A 732 -35.71 -34.22 17.54
C ILE A 732 -34.95 -33.74 16.30
N VAL A 733 -35.14 -34.40 15.16
CA VAL A 733 -34.57 -33.97 13.87
C VAL A 733 -35.72 -33.58 12.95
N LEU A 734 -35.65 -32.38 12.40
CA LEU A 734 -36.54 -31.86 11.36
C LEU A 734 -35.65 -31.69 10.11
N ALA A 735 -35.68 -32.65 9.18
CA ALA A 735 -34.75 -32.65 8.05
C ALA A 735 -35.08 -31.52 7.07
N GLY A 736 -36.33 -31.42 6.62
CA GLY A 736 -36.84 -30.22 5.97
C GLY A 736 -37.50 -30.52 4.64
N ALA A 737 -37.00 -29.92 3.57
CA ALA A 737 -37.42 -30.26 2.22
C ALA A 737 -36.17 -30.70 1.46
N GLY A 738 -36.33 -31.55 0.43
CA GLY A 738 -35.20 -32.19 -0.22
C GLY A 738 -35.17 -33.67 0.11
N ASN A 739 -34.25 -34.42 -0.50
CA ASN A 739 -34.10 -35.85 -0.26
C ASN A 739 -33.03 -36.07 0.81
N ASP A 740 -33.46 -36.27 2.05
CA ASP A 740 -32.62 -36.22 3.22
C ASP A 740 -32.18 -37.61 3.71
N LEU A 741 -30.97 -37.71 4.25
CA LEU A 741 -30.49 -38.89 4.96
C LEU A 741 -30.29 -38.56 6.44
N VAL A 742 -31.07 -39.18 7.32
CA VAL A 742 -30.98 -39.00 8.77
C VAL A 742 -30.64 -40.31 9.46
N ASP A 743 -29.45 -40.40 10.06
CA ASP A 743 -28.98 -41.60 10.74
C ASP A 743 -28.84 -41.39 12.25
N THR A 744 -29.70 -42.05 13.02
CA THR A 744 -29.65 -42.15 14.49
C THR A 744 -29.42 -43.57 15.00
N SER A 745 -29.07 -44.50 14.11
CA SER A 745 -28.94 -45.93 14.40
C SER A 745 -27.87 -46.25 15.45
N ALA A 746 -26.86 -45.39 15.61
CA ALA A 746 -25.79 -45.52 16.59
C ALA A 746 -26.11 -44.92 17.98
N THR A 747 -27.33 -44.39 18.18
CA THR A 747 -27.72 -43.70 19.42
C THR A 747 -28.35 -44.63 20.47
N SER A 748 -28.61 -44.12 21.67
CA SER A 748 -29.30 -44.87 22.73
C SER A 748 -30.83 -44.90 22.62
N GLY A 749 -31.39 -44.21 21.62
CA GLY A 749 -32.82 -44.24 21.29
C GLY A 749 -33.68 -43.16 21.95
N GLY A 750 -34.99 -43.18 21.68
CA GLY A 750 -35.95 -42.16 22.14
C GLY A 750 -36.01 -40.91 21.25
N ASN A 751 -35.58 -41.03 20.01
CA ASN A 751 -35.49 -39.98 19.01
C ASN A 751 -36.82 -39.79 18.27
N ARG A 752 -36.96 -38.61 17.66
CA ARG A 752 -38.04 -38.30 16.71
C ARG A 752 -37.44 -37.73 15.45
N LEU A 753 -37.62 -38.44 14.34
CA LEU A 753 -37.11 -38.07 13.03
C LEU A 753 -38.30 -37.71 12.15
N TYR A 754 -38.24 -36.54 11.53
CA TYR A 754 -39.19 -36.06 10.54
C TYR A 754 -38.40 -35.82 9.25
N GLY A 755 -38.73 -36.56 8.20
CA GLY A 755 -38.16 -36.39 6.86
C GLY A 755 -38.62 -35.06 6.27
N GLY A 756 -39.90 -34.99 5.88
CA GLY A 756 -40.54 -33.75 5.45
C GLY A 756 -41.05 -33.87 4.03
N GLU A 757 -40.73 -32.91 3.16
CA GLU A 757 -41.06 -33.02 1.74
C GLU A 757 -39.85 -33.56 0.95
N GLY A 758 -39.98 -34.72 0.31
CA GLY A 758 -38.91 -35.33 -0.48
C GLY A 758 -38.84 -36.83 -0.29
N ASP A 759 -37.93 -37.50 -1.02
CA ASP A 759 -37.71 -38.94 -0.88
C ASP A 759 -36.61 -39.17 0.17
N ASP A 760 -36.97 -39.47 1.43
CA ASP A 760 -36.06 -39.47 2.58
C ASP A 760 -35.60 -40.86 3.03
N GLU A 761 -34.39 -40.94 3.62
CA GLU A 761 -33.84 -42.14 4.25
C GLU A 761 -33.63 -41.93 5.76
N LEU A 762 -34.46 -42.56 6.60
CA LEU A 762 -34.45 -42.40 8.05
C LEU A 762 -34.02 -43.71 8.74
N PHE A 763 -32.87 -43.68 9.44
CA PHE A 763 -32.33 -44.82 10.19
C PHE A 763 -32.49 -44.65 11.71
N ALA A 764 -33.14 -45.63 12.34
CA ALA A 764 -33.50 -45.64 13.75
C ALA A 764 -32.67 -46.65 14.57
N SER A 765 -32.61 -46.43 15.89
CA SER A 765 -32.13 -47.42 16.86
C SER A 765 -33.31 -48.05 17.65
N THR A 766 -33.59 -47.62 18.87
CA THR A 766 -34.56 -48.25 19.79
C THR A 766 -35.53 -47.23 20.37
N ASN A 767 -36.80 -47.60 20.49
CA ASN A 767 -37.84 -46.73 21.05
C ASN A 767 -37.94 -45.35 20.34
N ASP A 768 -37.70 -45.34 19.03
CA ASP A 768 -37.71 -44.15 18.18
C ASP A 768 -39.05 -43.95 17.47
N ARG A 769 -39.25 -42.75 16.91
CA ARG A 769 -40.39 -42.43 16.05
C ARG A 769 -39.91 -41.80 14.76
N LEU A 770 -40.26 -42.39 13.65
CA LEU A 770 -39.90 -41.95 12.31
C LEU A 770 -41.18 -41.57 11.58
N PHE A 771 -41.15 -40.41 10.93
CA PHE A 771 -42.20 -39.88 10.08
C PHE A 771 -41.56 -39.55 8.73
N GLY A 772 -41.92 -40.29 7.67
CA GLY A 772 -41.49 -39.96 6.31
C GLY A 772 -42.15 -38.66 5.84
N GLU A 773 -43.46 -38.59 6.04
CA GLU A 773 -44.31 -37.46 5.67
C GLU A 773 -44.68 -37.47 4.18
N ALA A 774 -44.07 -36.68 3.29
CA ALA A 774 -44.50 -36.60 1.90
C ALA A 774 -43.36 -36.95 0.93
N GLY A 775 -43.49 -38.07 0.22
CA GLY A 775 -42.53 -38.53 -0.77
C GLY A 775 -42.38 -40.04 -0.75
N PHE A 776 -41.44 -40.60 -1.51
CA PHE A 776 -41.13 -42.03 -1.41
C PHE A 776 -40.03 -42.22 -0.35
N ASP A 777 -40.41 -42.66 0.84
CA ASP A 777 -39.52 -42.69 1.97
C ASP A 777 -39.02 -44.11 2.32
N ILE A 778 -37.81 -44.18 2.89
CA ILE A 778 -37.22 -45.39 3.44
C ILE A 778 -37.02 -45.20 4.94
N LEU A 779 -37.81 -45.91 5.74
CA LEU A 779 -37.72 -45.89 7.20
C LEU A 779 -37.16 -47.23 7.69
N ASP A 780 -35.92 -47.23 8.17
CA ASP A 780 -35.20 -48.44 8.58
C ASP A 780 -34.89 -48.49 10.08
N ALA A 781 -35.52 -49.45 10.77
CA ALA A 781 -35.29 -49.76 12.17
C ALA A 781 -34.66 -51.15 12.40
N SER A 782 -34.14 -51.79 11.34
CA SER A 782 -33.66 -53.18 11.33
C SER A 782 -32.49 -53.45 12.28
N VAL A 783 -31.65 -52.44 12.54
CA VAL A 783 -30.50 -52.51 13.48
C VAL A 783 -30.91 -52.30 14.94
N GLY A 784 -32.17 -51.92 15.18
CA GLY A 784 -32.74 -51.57 16.47
C GLY A 784 -33.05 -52.73 17.42
N GLN A 785 -33.10 -52.44 18.73
CA GLN A 785 -33.58 -53.38 19.75
C GLN A 785 -35.11 -53.33 19.97
N GLY A 786 -35.84 -52.67 19.07
CA GLY A 786 -37.31 -52.67 19.01
C GLY A 786 -38.02 -51.49 19.67
N ASN A 787 -39.35 -51.55 19.70
CA ASN A 787 -40.28 -50.51 20.20
C ASN A 787 -40.33 -49.22 19.35
N ASN A 788 -39.89 -49.29 18.11
CA ASN A 788 -39.94 -48.19 17.17
C ASN A 788 -41.36 -48.02 16.60
N ARG A 789 -41.65 -46.80 16.16
CA ARG A 789 -42.91 -46.47 15.46
C ARG A 789 -42.56 -45.77 14.16
N LEU A 790 -42.89 -46.42 13.05
CA LEU A 790 -42.63 -45.94 11.71
C LEU A 790 -43.96 -45.55 11.08
N TYR A 791 -44.02 -44.34 10.53
CA TYR A 791 -45.14 -43.77 9.82
C TYR A 791 -44.60 -43.38 8.44
N GLY A 792 -45.03 -44.07 7.38
CA GLY A 792 -44.63 -43.79 6.01
C GLY A 792 -45.10 -42.39 5.63
N GLY A 793 -46.40 -42.26 5.39
CA GLY A 793 -47.02 -40.96 5.17
C GLY A 793 -47.90 -40.96 3.94
N ASP A 794 -47.72 -39.95 3.10
CA ASP A 794 -48.32 -39.89 1.77
C ASP A 794 -47.35 -40.53 0.78
N ASN A 795 -47.85 -41.20 -0.26
CA ASN A 795 -47.10 -41.97 -1.26
C ASN A 795 -46.63 -43.34 -0.75
N GLY A 796 -46.11 -44.17 -1.67
CA GLY A 796 -45.73 -45.54 -1.32
C GLY A 796 -44.33 -45.58 -0.73
N ASP A 797 -44.15 -46.21 0.41
CA ASP A 797 -42.93 -46.17 1.20
C ASP A 797 -42.31 -47.55 1.43
N ILE A 798 -41.05 -47.57 1.91
CA ILE A 798 -40.38 -48.78 2.39
C ILE A 798 -40.16 -48.67 3.89
N LEU A 799 -40.87 -49.51 4.66
CA LEU A 799 -40.73 -49.56 6.11
C LEU A 799 -40.07 -50.89 6.51
N VAL A 800 -38.93 -50.81 7.21
CA VAL A 800 -38.16 -51.98 7.65
C VAL A 800 -38.16 -52.11 9.17
N ALA A 801 -38.85 -53.13 9.67
CA ALA A 801 -38.94 -53.42 11.10
C ALA A 801 -37.73 -54.21 11.62
N GLY A 802 -37.39 -53.99 12.88
CA GLY A 802 -36.56 -54.86 13.70
C GLY A 802 -37.41 -55.90 14.43
N THR A 803 -37.73 -55.66 15.71
CA THR A 803 -38.49 -56.58 16.58
C THR A 803 -39.41 -55.76 17.48
N ASN A 804 -40.66 -56.18 17.69
CA ASN A 804 -41.61 -55.48 18.56
C ASN A 804 -41.80 -53.97 18.21
N ASP A 805 -41.89 -53.67 16.91
CA ASP A 805 -42.11 -52.37 16.31
C ASP A 805 -43.55 -52.21 15.79
N LEU A 806 -43.96 -50.96 15.57
CA LEU A 806 -45.23 -50.61 14.93
C LEU A 806 -44.97 -49.89 13.61
N LEU A 807 -45.53 -50.41 12.53
CA LEU A 807 -45.42 -49.85 11.19
C LEU A 807 -46.82 -49.45 10.71
N PHE A 808 -46.90 -48.24 10.16
CA PHE A 808 -48.07 -47.69 9.47
C PHE A 808 -47.60 -47.18 8.11
N GLY A 809 -48.02 -47.83 7.02
CA GLY A 809 -47.73 -47.38 5.65
C GLY A 809 -48.47 -46.08 5.33
N GLN A 810 -49.79 -46.09 5.56
CA GLN A 810 -50.73 -44.97 5.36
C GLN A 810 -51.28 -44.84 3.93
N GLU A 811 -51.06 -43.75 3.20
CA GLU A 811 -51.63 -43.58 1.85
C GLU A 811 -50.59 -43.94 0.79
N GLY A 812 -50.73 -45.07 0.11
CA GLY A 812 -49.77 -45.43 -0.94
C GLY A 812 -49.69 -46.94 -1.15
N ASN A 813 -48.87 -47.36 -2.12
CA ASN A 813 -48.57 -48.79 -2.25
C ASN A 813 -47.27 -49.08 -1.50
N ASP A 814 -47.39 -49.49 -0.25
CA ASP A 814 -46.26 -49.60 0.67
C ASP A 814 -45.60 -50.97 0.65
N ILE A 815 -44.32 -51.00 1.05
CA ILE A 815 -43.54 -52.23 1.22
C ILE A 815 -43.11 -52.32 2.68
N LEU A 816 -43.76 -53.18 3.44
CA LEU A 816 -43.50 -53.36 4.87
C LEU A 816 -42.72 -54.66 5.11
N PHE A 817 -41.46 -54.54 5.48
CA PHE A 817 -40.60 -55.65 5.91
C PHE A 817 -40.80 -55.96 7.38
N ALA A 818 -41.37 -57.12 7.67
CA ALA A 818 -41.84 -57.48 9.01
C ALA A 818 -40.73 -57.91 9.98
N GLY A 819 -39.46 -57.97 9.59
CA GLY A 819 -38.35 -58.20 10.52
C GLY A 819 -38.42 -59.49 11.36
N ASN A 820 -37.87 -59.43 12.58
CA ASN A 820 -37.56 -60.58 13.45
C ASN A 820 -38.67 -60.98 14.45
N GLY A 821 -39.90 -60.49 14.28
CA GLY A 821 -41.08 -60.97 15.02
C GLY A 821 -41.68 -59.96 16.00
N ASP A 822 -42.89 -60.27 16.48
CA ASP A 822 -43.71 -59.44 17.38
C ASP A 822 -44.03 -58.01 16.88
N ASN A 823 -43.84 -57.75 15.59
CA ASN A 823 -44.17 -56.46 14.98
C ASN A 823 -45.67 -56.36 14.66
N LEU A 824 -46.19 -55.13 14.69
CA LEU A 824 -47.55 -54.80 14.26
C LEU A 824 -47.50 -53.96 13.00
N LEU A 825 -48.07 -54.47 11.91
CA LEU A 825 -48.06 -53.85 10.60
C LEU A 825 -49.48 -53.46 10.20
N THR A 826 -49.61 -52.24 9.68
CA THR A 826 -50.83 -51.67 9.08
C THR A 826 -50.39 -51.11 7.75
N GLY A 827 -50.92 -51.63 6.66
CA GLY A 827 -50.59 -51.19 5.30
C GLY A 827 -51.19 -49.80 5.10
N GLY A 828 -52.51 -49.75 4.93
CA GLY A 828 -53.26 -48.52 4.91
C GLY A 828 -54.27 -48.53 3.78
N ASP A 829 -54.33 -47.43 3.05
CA ASP A 829 -55.09 -47.32 1.81
C ASP A 829 -54.21 -47.78 0.62
N ASP A 830 -54.81 -48.26 -0.46
CA ASP A 830 -54.14 -48.80 -1.66
C ASP A 830 -53.48 -50.19 -1.46
N ALA A 831 -52.60 -50.62 -2.38
CA ALA A 831 -52.16 -52.02 -2.50
C ALA A 831 -50.78 -52.26 -1.90
N ASP A 832 -50.75 -52.94 -0.76
CA ASP A 832 -49.54 -53.09 0.05
C ASP A 832 -48.87 -54.45 -0.08
N GLN A 833 -47.55 -54.45 0.15
CA GLN A 833 -46.73 -55.64 0.23
C GLN A 833 -46.24 -55.89 1.64
N PHE A 834 -46.77 -56.91 2.28
CA PHE A 834 -46.29 -57.35 3.59
C PHE A 834 -45.25 -58.45 3.43
N TRP A 835 -43.98 -58.10 3.59
CA TRP A 835 -42.85 -59.04 3.57
C TRP A 835 -42.73 -59.75 4.91
N ILE A 836 -43.51 -60.83 5.05
CA ILE A 836 -43.61 -61.61 6.29
C ILE A 836 -42.43 -62.56 6.53
N ALA A 837 -41.60 -62.77 5.50
CA ALA A 837 -40.29 -63.41 5.63
C ALA A 837 -39.37 -63.03 4.47
N ALA A 838 -38.14 -62.61 4.78
CA ALA A 838 -37.11 -62.27 3.80
C ALA A 838 -35.77 -62.93 4.19
N ALA A 839 -35.38 -63.98 3.49
CA ALA A 839 -34.17 -64.80 3.68
C ALA A 839 -34.03 -65.53 5.06
N ALA A 840 -34.85 -65.20 6.06
CA ALA A 840 -34.90 -65.85 7.36
C ALA A 840 -36.35 -65.94 7.88
N PHE A 841 -36.58 -66.89 8.79
CA PHE A 841 -37.84 -66.98 9.54
C PHE A 841 -37.83 -65.95 10.68
N PRO A 842 -38.96 -65.26 10.94
CA PRO A 842 -39.07 -64.41 12.12
C PRO A 842 -39.04 -65.29 13.38
N SER A 843 -38.52 -64.75 14.49
CA SER A 843 -38.40 -65.51 15.74
C SER A 843 -39.76 -65.77 16.42
N THR A 844 -40.73 -64.92 16.15
CA THR A 844 -42.15 -64.99 16.52
C THR A 844 -42.99 -64.45 15.37
N ALA A 845 -44.26 -64.84 15.27
CA ALA A 845 -45.12 -64.33 14.19
C ALA A 845 -45.36 -62.82 14.32
N ASN A 846 -45.29 -62.11 13.19
CA ASN A 846 -45.72 -60.71 13.11
C ASN A 846 -47.24 -60.61 12.98
N THR A 847 -47.84 -59.46 13.28
CA THR A 847 -49.29 -59.26 13.16
C THR A 847 -49.58 -58.19 12.11
N ILE A 848 -50.42 -58.53 11.13
CA ILE A 848 -50.93 -57.60 10.11
C ILE A 848 -52.38 -57.27 10.47
N THR A 849 -52.73 -55.98 10.50
CA THR A 849 -53.98 -55.52 11.12
C THR A 849 -55.13 -55.27 10.17
N ASP A 850 -54.85 -55.04 8.89
CA ASP A 850 -55.79 -54.48 7.92
C ASP A 850 -55.76 -55.14 6.53
N PHE A 851 -55.00 -56.22 6.36
CA PHE A 851 -54.85 -56.94 5.08
C PHE A 851 -56.15 -57.05 4.26
N GLU A 852 -56.19 -56.38 3.10
CA GLU A 852 -57.31 -56.37 2.17
C GLU A 852 -57.13 -57.43 1.06
N LEU A 853 -58.12 -58.32 0.95
CA LEU A 853 -58.12 -59.37 -0.06
C LEU A 853 -58.15 -58.77 -1.48
N ASP A 854 -57.38 -59.36 -2.39
CA ASP A 854 -57.25 -58.97 -3.81
C ASP A 854 -56.66 -57.55 -4.04
N VAL A 855 -56.21 -56.89 -2.97
CA VAL A 855 -55.54 -55.59 -3.00
C VAL A 855 -54.11 -55.79 -2.50
N ASP A 856 -53.96 -56.33 -1.29
CA ASP A 856 -52.66 -56.57 -0.66
C ASP A 856 -52.09 -57.95 -1.01
N VAL A 857 -50.77 -58.06 -0.84
CA VAL A 857 -50.06 -59.34 -0.99
C VAL A 857 -49.12 -59.62 0.16
N LEU A 858 -49.02 -60.91 0.52
CA LEU A 858 -48.02 -61.43 1.44
C LEU A 858 -46.80 -61.88 0.66
N VAL A 859 -45.64 -61.32 0.96
CA VAL A 859 -44.39 -61.64 0.28
C VAL A 859 -43.51 -62.54 1.13
N ILE A 860 -43.04 -63.64 0.54
CA ILE A 860 -42.10 -64.59 1.14
C ILE A 860 -40.91 -64.74 0.19
N GLY A 861 -39.78 -64.14 0.54
CA GLY A 861 -38.57 -64.14 -0.28
C GLY A 861 -37.44 -64.97 0.32
N GLY A 862 -36.69 -65.69 -0.51
CA GLY A 862 -35.39 -66.26 -0.14
C GLY A 862 -35.42 -67.52 0.74
N LEU A 863 -36.60 -68.10 1.01
CA LEU A 863 -36.76 -69.34 1.77
C LEU A 863 -36.91 -70.60 0.90
N GLY A 864 -37.11 -70.44 -0.42
CA GLY A 864 -37.26 -71.56 -1.36
C GLY A 864 -38.56 -72.36 -1.17
N VAL A 865 -39.60 -71.72 -0.65
CA VAL A 865 -40.94 -72.28 -0.44
C VAL A 865 -41.89 -71.87 -1.55
N THR A 866 -42.97 -72.64 -1.71
CA THR A 866 -44.06 -72.38 -2.65
C THR A 866 -45.39 -72.27 -1.91
N PHE A 867 -46.46 -71.90 -2.60
CA PHE A 867 -47.80 -71.81 -1.99
C PHE A 867 -48.23 -73.16 -1.38
N GLU A 868 -47.84 -74.28 -1.97
CA GLU A 868 -48.11 -75.63 -1.44
C GLU A 868 -47.48 -75.89 -0.06
N ASP A 869 -46.44 -75.15 0.32
CA ASP A 869 -45.76 -75.26 1.60
C ASP A 869 -46.39 -74.37 2.68
N ILE A 870 -47.38 -73.56 2.33
CA ILE A 870 -48.06 -72.64 3.25
C ILE A 870 -49.19 -73.37 3.98
N ALA A 871 -49.17 -73.27 5.31
CA ALA A 871 -50.22 -73.71 6.20
C ALA A 871 -51.00 -72.49 6.72
N ILE A 872 -52.28 -72.43 6.31
CA ILE A 872 -53.24 -71.39 6.69
C ILE A 872 -54.16 -71.96 7.78
N ALA A 873 -54.04 -71.45 9.00
CA ALA A 873 -54.84 -71.91 10.14
C ALA A 873 -55.74 -70.79 10.68
N GLN A 874 -57.06 -70.94 10.54
CA GLN A 874 -58.01 -70.01 11.15
C GLN A 874 -58.03 -70.17 12.68
N ASN A 875 -57.92 -69.06 13.40
CA ASN A 875 -58.10 -68.96 14.84
C ASN A 875 -59.13 -67.86 15.18
N GLU A 876 -60.35 -68.26 15.50
CA GLU A 876 -61.49 -67.35 15.70
C GLU A 876 -61.71 -66.39 14.52
N HIS A 877 -61.36 -65.12 14.68
CA HIS A 877 -61.51 -64.07 13.67
C HIS A 877 -60.20 -63.77 12.91
N ASP A 878 -59.09 -64.41 13.29
CA ASP A 878 -57.75 -64.16 12.75
C ASP A 878 -57.19 -65.41 12.04
N VAL A 879 -56.15 -65.24 11.23
CA VAL A 879 -55.51 -66.32 10.47
C VAL A 879 -54.02 -66.36 10.80
N LEU A 880 -53.52 -67.54 11.14
CA LEU A 880 -52.08 -67.80 11.27
C LEU A 880 -51.54 -68.36 9.94
N ILE A 881 -50.52 -67.69 9.41
CA ILE A 881 -49.73 -68.12 8.25
C ILE A 881 -48.44 -68.74 8.75
N SER A 882 -48.17 -69.97 8.34
CA SER A 882 -46.99 -70.73 8.74
C SER A 882 -46.44 -71.52 7.56
N THR A 883 -45.15 -71.86 7.58
CA THR A 883 -44.54 -72.77 6.61
C THR A 883 -43.43 -73.57 7.25
N LEU A 884 -43.22 -74.81 6.80
CA LEU A 884 -42.19 -75.72 7.35
C LEU A 884 -42.22 -75.86 8.90
N GLY A 885 -43.39 -75.64 9.52
CA GLY A 885 -43.58 -75.68 10.97
C GLY A 885 -43.08 -74.45 11.73
N GLN A 886 -42.83 -73.32 11.05
CA GLN A 886 -42.55 -72.02 11.64
C GLN A 886 -43.71 -71.05 11.36
N ASP A 887 -44.08 -70.26 12.37
CA ASP A 887 -45.11 -69.25 12.27
C ASP A 887 -44.51 -67.97 11.67
N LEU A 888 -45.17 -67.38 10.66
CA LEU A 888 -44.68 -66.20 9.94
C LEU A 888 -45.46 -64.95 10.33
N ALA A 889 -46.78 -65.01 10.18
CA ALA A 889 -47.64 -63.85 10.40
C ALA A 889 -49.05 -64.26 10.86
N VAL A 890 -49.70 -63.35 11.57
CA VAL A 890 -51.11 -63.40 11.95
C VAL A 890 -51.84 -62.27 11.23
N LEU A 891 -52.84 -62.61 10.40
CA LEU A 891 -53.72 -61.63 9.77
C LEU A 891 -54.95 -61.41 10.65
N LYS A 892 -55.23 -60.18 11.03
CA LYS A 892 -56.41 -59.81 11.82
C LYS A 892 -57.66 -59.70 10.95
N GLY A 893 -58.77 -60.27 11.43
CA GLY A 893 -60.08 -60.07 10.78
C GLY A 893 -60.29 -60.77 9.42
N VAL A 894 -59.27 -61.47 8.89
CA VAL A 894 -59.33 -62.18 7.60
C VAL A 894 -59.94 -63.58 7.76
N GLN A 895 -60.68 -64.04 6.76
CA GLN A 895 -61.14 -65.42 6.67
C GLN A 895 -60.15 -66.25 5.86
N GLY A 896 -59.49 -67.22 6.48
CA GLY A 896 -58.43 -68.02 5.85
C GLY A 896 -58.90 -68.86 4.67
N SER A 897 -60.20 -69.14 4.55
CA SER A 897 -60.78 -69.81 3.38
C SER A 897 -60.85 -68.92 2.13
N ALA A 898 -60.64 -67.61 2.27
CA ALA A 898 -60.62 -66.65 1.17
C ALA A 898 -59.21 -66.37 0.63
N LEU A 899 -58.18 -66.88 1.30
CA LEU A 899 -56.80 -66.77 0.86
C LEU A 899 -56.48 -67.87 -0.15
N ASP A 900 -55.93 -67.49 -1.30
CA ASP A 900 -55.40 -68.41 -2.31
C ASP A 900 -54.02 -67.96 -2.81
N SER A 901 -53.52 -68.57 -3.89
CA SER A 901 -52.18 -68.30 -4.40
C SER A 901 -51.98 -66.87 -4.88
N ASP A 902 -53.05 -66.15 -5.24
CA ASP A 902 -52.96 -64.80 -5.79
C ASP A 902 -52.69 -63.76 -4.68
N ASN A 903 -52.94 -64.10 -3.41
CA ASN A 903 -52.60 -63.27 -2.26
C ASN A 903 -51.14 -63.42 -1.79
N PHE A 904 -50.34 -64.25 -2.46
CA PHE A 904 -48.96 -64.53 -2.06
C PHE A 904 -47.99 -64.30 -3.22
N VAL A 905 -46.86 -63.68 -2.91
CA VAL A 905 -45.74 -63.52 -3.82
C VAL A 905 -44.53 -64.28 -3.26
N PHE A 906 -43.97 -65.19 -4.05
CA PHE A 906 -42.79 -65.99 -3.69
C PHE A 906 -41.61 -65.55 -4.55
N LEU A 907 -40.50 -65.19 -3.90
CA LEU A 907 -39.29 -64.65 -4.55
C LEU A 907 -38.03 -65.47 -4.25
#